data_AF-A0A1U7J275-F1
#
_entry.id   AF-A0A1U7J275-F1
#
_cell.length_a   1.000
_cell.length_b   1.000
_cell.length_c   1.000
_cell.angle_alpha   90.00
_cell.angle_beta   90.00
_cell.angle_gamma   90.00
#
_symmetry.space_group_name_H-M   'P 1'
#
loop_
_entity.id
_entity.type
_entity.pdbx_description
1 polymer ?
#
loop_
_entity_poly.entity_id
_entity_poly.type
_entity_poly.pdbx_seq_one_letter_code
_entity_poly.pdbx_strand_id
1 'polypeptide(L)'
;MASLSQTFDTTRAEIIAAMEARIEKGDRTKLTKKELEELISILVAKLVEMNTLGTDTKAAIDRLCAAEQALLERAYPRSSINSVYFPRYTKAIKAAIEAGRITLNGKNSYPRRWTKRNPLPGEPSSGSEERHYALDGFTYPIEVQSQLRAATTQNANARQDDRQPVDLDAYMGKINVLLASNDPIDLIIAIAAVTGRRHTEVVSLGQLQPHVGEMAQLIPQGHPYLLHFTGQQKAAKPAYDLLTLVPAQDVLLAIEKLRATADIHDLDGVASEDPRMEALNARVNRRVVKVLGEVLPTPQGFTNISIHRCRAVYVPIALHYFCPPNMAEQRLAQHLLGHVLLDDTTTGNASVTGHYYQYYLTRNGKPLTARGVKLAASGPIPLPPDELDAPIEQPFTDTEGALIVADSLPAKTTSSPQVNGAGEGDPVWATISSQAATISTQAQTISAQAATIDRLARSGGGQGDDSEFKALKVEHARLVAMLDELRAIADDPNQLQAAQRFFAFNFDREGDALDGEGSVPAAAPVAPAAPRAARDEDEDEDNGHDKAQGTKPYQRGVRLLELAQLWAQEHPDATVKFSGALLKAVGVHAAAIKAITTDLEDDIEAFNRSLGDDSLKTHNKGKTEPFLKFAKDKLQSEGLYQPRS
;
A
#
# COMPACT_ATOMS: atom_id res chain seq x y z
N MET A 1 54.78 -12.39 -2.32
CA MET A 1 53.38 -11.95 -2.47
C MET A 1 53.14 -11.69 -3.94
N ALA A 2 52.41 -12.58 -4.63
CA ALA A 2 52.10 -12.40 -6.04
C ALA A 2 50.98 -11.36 -6.17
N SER A 3 51.28 -10.26 -6.87
CA SER A 3 50.29 -9.28 -7.31
C SER A 3 49.28 -9.99 -8.21
N LEU A 4 48.07 -10.26 -7.71
CA LEU A 4 46.93 -10.67 -8.51
C LEU A 4 46.47 -9.46 -9.32
N SER A 5 47.14 -9.15 -10.43
CA SER A 5 46.61 -8.24 -11.43
C SER A 5 45.38 -8.91 -12.05
N GLN A 6 44.18 -8.59 -11.57
CA GLN A 6 42.95 -8.92 -12.28
C GLN A 6 43.01 -8.22 -13.64
N THR A 7 43.22 -9.00 -14.69
CA THR A 7 43.09 -8.53 -16.08
C THR A 7 41.61 -8.42 -16.39
N PHE A 8 41.15 -7.21 -16.64
CA PHE A 8 39.78 -6.95 -17.13
C PHE A 8 39.78 -7.00 -18.65
N ASP A 9 38.73 -7.58 -19.25
CA ASP A 9 38.54 -7.62 -20.70
C ASP A 9 38.46 -6.20 -21.31
N THR A 10 37.91 -5.26 -20.54
CA THR A 10 37.70 -3.86 -20.92
C THR A 10 38.17 -2.94 -19.80
N THR A 11 38.84 -1.84 -20.15
CA THR A 11 39.22 -0.82 -19.16
C THR A 11 38.02 0.03 -18.75
N ARG A 12 38.07 0.62 -17.55
CA ARG A 12 37.02 1.56 -17.09
C ARG A 12 36.81 2.70 -18.08
N ALA A 13 37.89 3.23 -18.67
CA ALA A 13 37.81 4.35 -19.61
C ALA A 13 37.07 3.96 -20.90
N GLU A 14 37.31 2.76 -21.42
CA GLU A 14 36.61 2.25 -22.61
C GLU A 14 35.12 2.03 -22.35
N ILE A 15 34.74 1.49 -21.18
CA ILE A 15 33.32 1.33 -20.82
C ILE A 15 32.62 2.69 -20.73
N ILE A 16 33.28 3.69 -20.12
CA ILE A 16 32.73 5.05 -20.01
C ILE A 16 32.58 5.68 -21.38
N ALA A 17 33.60 5.60 -22.24
CA ALA A 17 33.53 6.15 -23.59
C ALA A 17 32.40 5.51 -24.41
N ALA A 18 32.23 4.18 -24.32
CA ALA A 18 31.14 3.48 -24.97
C ALA A 18 29.77 3.91 -24.41
N MET A 19 29.65 4.10 -23.09
CA MET A 19 28.44 4.60 -22.47
C MET A 19 28.10 6.01 -22.94
N GLU A 20 29.07 6.92 -22.98
CA GLU A 20 28.89 8.30 -23.43
C GLU A 20 28.46 8.36 -24.90
N ALA A 21 29.08 7.57 -25.77
CA ALA A 21 28.67 7.48 -27.18
C ALA A 21 27.21 7.00 -27.34
N ARG A 22 26.76 6.04 -26.51
CA ARG A 22 25.36 5.58 -26.50
C ARG A 22 24.40 6.59 -25.88
N ILE A 23 24.87 7.42 -24.95
CA ILE A 23 24.09 8.55 -24.42
C ILE A 23 23.84 9.54 -25.54
N GLU A 24 24.89 9.98 -26.23
CA GLU A 24 24.83 10.95 -27.33
C GLU A 24 23.96 10.46 -28.48
N LYS A 25 24.05 9.18 -28.85
CA LYS A 25 23.21 8.56 -29.88
C LYS A 25 21.73 8.41 -29.48
N GLY A 26 21.40 8.59 -28.20
CA GLY A 26 20.03 8.37 -27.71
C GLY A 26 19.64 6.90 -27.56
N ASP A 27 20.60 5.97 -27.53
CA ASP A 27 20.33 4.53 -27.44
C ASP A 27 19.57 4.17 -26.16
N ARG A 28 18.58 3.27 -26.22
CA ARG A 28 17.84 2.86 -25.00
C ARG A 28 18.73 2.22 -23.93
N THR A 29 19.79 1.52 -24.34
CA THR A 29 20.73 0.83 -23.46
C THR A 29 22.03 1.63 -23.39
N LYS A 30 22.33 2.23 -22.23
CA LYS A 30 23.56 3.01 -22.03
C LYS A 30 24.75 2.14 -21.61
N LEU A 31 24.53 1.24 -20.66
CA LEU A 31 25.43 0.15 -20.26
C LEU A 31 24.75 -1.19 -20.52
N THR A 32 25.51 -2.12 -21.10
CA THR A 32 25.14 -3.53 -21.18
C THR A 32 25.30 -4.21 -19.81
N LYS A 33 24.70 -5.39 -19.65
CA LYS A 33 24.85 -6.19 -18.42
C LYS A 33 26.31 -6.53 -18.13
N LYS A 34 27.07 -6.94 -19.17
CA LYS A 34 28.50 -7.27 -19.07
C LYS A 34 29.32 -6.06 -18.62
N GLU A 35 29.14 -4.90 -19.26
CA GLU A 35 29.86 -3.68 -18.90
C GLU A 35 29.57 -3.21 -17.48
N LEU A 36 28.31 -3.31 -17.03
CA LEU A 36 27.97 -2.99 -15.64
C LEU A 36 28.66 -3.93 -14.65
N GLU A 37 28.69 -5.23 -14.94
CA GLU A 37 29.38 -6.22 -14.10
C GLU A 37 30.90 -5.98 -14.07
N GLU A 38 31.50 -5.57 -15.18
CA GLU A 38 32.89 -5.15 -15.27
C GLU A 38 33.17 -3.87 -14.47
N LEU A 39 32.33 -2.83 -14.59
CA LEU A 39 32.47 -1.60 -13.80
C LEU A 39 32.42 -1.87 -12.29
N ILE A 40 31.48 -2.71 -11.86
CA ILE A 40 31.37 -3.15 -10.45
C ILE A 40 32.65 -3.88 -10.03
N SER A 41 33.16 -4.78 -10.87
CA SER A 41 34.37 -5.55 -10.58
C SER A 41 35.60 -4.65 -10.47
N ILE A 42 35.75 -3.67 -11.36
CA ILE A 42 36.82 -2.67 -11.32
C ILE A 42 36.75 -1.83 -10.05
N LEU A 43 35.55 -1.36 -9.67
CA LEU A 43 35.37 -0.60 -8.43
C LEU A 43 35.75 -1.43 -7.19
N VAL A 44 35.30 -2.68 -7.11
CA VAL A 44 35.65 -3.57 -6.01
C VAL A 44 37.15 -3.84 -5.96
N ALA A 45 37.79 -4.08 -7.11
CA ALA A 45 39.25 -4.23 -7.17
C ALA A 45 39.97 -2.98 -6.67
N LYS A 46 39.45 -1.78 -6.99
CA LYS A 46 40.01 -0.53 -6.49
C LYS A 46 39.88 -0.40 -4.96
N LEU A 47 38.74 -0.78 -4.40
CA LEU A 47 38.54 -0.82 -2.95
C LEU A 47 39.51 -1.81 -2.26
N VAL A 48 39.71 -3.00 -2.84
CA VAL A 48 40.66 -4.01 -2.34
C VAL A 48 42.10 -3.50 -2.39
N GLU A 49 42.50 -2.85 -3.48
CA GLU A 49 43.82 -2.23 -3.62
C GLU A 49 44.02 -1.15 -2.54
N MET A 50 43.04 -0.25 -2.38
CA MET A 50 43.10 0.80 -1.37
C MET A 50 43.20 0.23 0.06
N ASN A 51 42.47 -0.85 0.36
CA ASN A 51 42.53 -1.57 1.64
C ASN A 51 43.90 -2.19 1.89
N THR A 52 44.46 -2.85 0.88
CA THR A 52 45.80 -3.47 0.94
C THR A 52 46.89 -2.42 1.18
N LEU A 53 46.75 -1.24 0.56
CA LEU A 53 47.68 -0.12 0.72
C LEU A 53 47.40 0.74 1.97
N GLY A 54 46.32 0.48 2.72
CA GLY A 54 45.91 1.25 3.89
C GLY A 54 45.50 2.71 3.58
N THR A 55 45.06 2.97 2.34
CA THR A 55 44.65 4.29 1.82
C THR A 55 43.13 4.46 1.72
N ASP A 56 42.38 3.43 2.10
CA ASP A 56 40.92 3.32 2.13
C ASP A 56 40.27 4.12 3.28
N THR A 57 40.63 5.39 3.39
CA THR A 57 39.96 6.32 4.31
C THR A 57 38.54 6.62 3.84
N LYS A 58 37.65 6.98 4.78
CA LYS A 58 36.29 7.48 4.47
C LYS A 58 36.28 8.48 3.32
N ALA A 59 37.12 9.52 3.35
CA ALA A 59 37.16 10.55 2.30
C ALA A 59 37.63 10.02 0.93
N ALA A 60 38.48 9.00 0.89
CA ALA A 60 38.89 8.37 -0.37
C ALA A 60 37.76 7.48 -0.93
N ILE A 61 37.09 6.72 -0.05
CA ILE A 61 35.94 5.88 -0.41
C ILE A 61 34.77 6.73 -0.90
N ASP A 62 34.42 7.81 -0.18
CA ASP A 62 33.34 8.71 -0.54
C ASP A 62 33.58 9.33 -1.93
N ARG A 63 34.81 9.76 -2.24
CA ARG A 63 35.17 10.26 -3.58
C ARG A 63 35.01 9.21 -4.66
N LEU A 64 35.43 7.96 -4.39
CA LEU A 64 35.28 6.86 -5.34
C LEU A 64 33.80 6.56 -5.61
N CYS A 65 32.98 6.46 -4.57
CA CYS A 65 31.54 6.25 -4.67
C CYS A 65 30.84 7.41 -5.39
N ALA A 66 31.18 8.66 -5.07
CA ALA A 66 30.59 9.84 -5.70
C ALA A 66 30.91 9.91 -7.20
N ALA A 67 32.13 9.58 -7.61
CA ALA A 67 32.51 9.52 -9.02
C ALA A 67 31.72 8.44 -9.78
N GLU A 68 31.48 7.29 -9.15
CA GLU A 68 30.70 6.21 -9.76
C GLU A 68 29.21 6.54 -9.81
N GLN A 69 28.66 7.16 -8.76
CA GLN A 69 27.28 7.65 -8.75
C GLN A 69 27.06 8.69 -9.84
N ALA A 70 27.93 9.70 -9.96
CA ALA A 70 27.83 10.73 -10.99
C ALA A 70 27.88 10.13 -12.40
N LEU A 71 28.69 9.09 -12.61
CA LEU A 71 28.72 8.35 -13.86
C LEU A 71 27.34 7.75 -14.19
N LEU A 72 26.72 7.06 -13.23
CA LEU A 72 25.41 6.43 -13.41
C LEU A 72 24.29 7.47 -13.61
N GLU A 73 24.33 8.60 -12.89
CA GLU A 73 23.33 9.68 -13.00
C GLU A 73 23.34 10.37 -14.37
N ARG A 74 24.45 10.33 -15.10
CA ARG A 74 24.50 10.79 -16.51
C ARG A 74 23.73 9.89 -17.47
N ALA A 75 23.56 8.62 -17.12
CA ALA A 75 22.99 7.61 -18.00
C ALA A 75 21.55 7.21 -17.61
N TYR A 76 21.19 7.33 -16.33
CA TYR A 76 19.99 6.73 -15.77
C TYR A 76 19.30 7.63 -14.74
N PRO A 77 17.97 7.56 -14.62
CA PRO A 77 17.24 8.26 -13.59
C PRO A 77 17.56 7.68 -12.20
N ARG A 78 17.54 8.55 -11.18
CA ARG A 78 17.82 8.18 -9.77
C ARG A 78 16.98 7.00 -9.27
N SER A 79 15.73 6.88 -9.71
CA SER A 79 14.84 5.76 -9.36
C SER A 79 15.39 4.41 -9.81
N SER A 80 15.88 4.32 -11.05
CA SER A 80 16.52 3.12 -11.59
C SER A 80 17.85 2.85 -10.88
N ILE A 81 18.67 3.88 -10.68
CA ILE A 81 19.95 3.76 -9.97
C ILE A 81 19.75 3.15 -8.58
N ASN A 82 18.81 3.70 -7.81
CA ASN A 82 18.50 3.26 -6.45
C ASN A 82 17.96 1.82 -6.39
N SER A 83 17.13 1.42 -7.35
CA SER A 83 16.42 0.13 -7.30
C SER A 83 17.14 -1.01 -8.02
N VAL A 84 18.00 -0.72 -9.00
CA VAL A 84 18.63 -1.72 -9.88
C VAL A 84 20.15 -1.73 -9.75
N TYR A 85 20.80 -0.56 -9.79
CA TYR A 85 22.26 -0.48 -9.92
C TYR A 85 22.95 -0.53 -8.56
N PHE A 86 22.61 0.35 -7.63
CA PHE A 86 23.17 0.38 -6.27
C PHE A 86 23.10 -0.95 -5.52
N PRO A 87 21.99 -1.73 -5.60
CA PRO A 87 21.95 -3.07 -5.01
C PRO A 87 23.02 -4.03 -5.54
N ARG A 88 23.42 -3.91 -6.81
CA ARG A 88 24.47 -4.77 -7.39
C ARG A 88 25.86 -4.39 -6.87
N TYR A 89 26.16 -3.09 -6.79
CA TYR A 89 27.39 -2.59 -6.18
C TYR A 89 27.49 -3.02 -4.72
N THR A 90 26.46 -2.77 -3.91
CA THR A 90 26.45 -3.14 -2.50
C THR A 90 26.55 -4.66 -2.29
N LYS A 91 25.92 -5.48 -3.14
CA LYS A 91 26.08 -6.94 -3.12
C LYS A 91 27.52 -7.37 -3.39
N ALA A 92 28.16 -6.80 -4.42
CA ALA A 92 29.55 -7.13 -4.76
C ALA A 92 30.55 -6.70 -3.67
N ILE A 93 30.33 -5.54 -3.05
CA ILE A 93 31.13 -5.06 -1.92
C ILE A 93 30.98 -5.99 -0.71
N LYS A 94 29.74 -6.36 -0.35
CA LYS A 94 29.49 -7.32 0.73
C LYS A 94 30.18 -8.66 0.49
N ALA A 95 30.10 -9.19 -0.73
CA ALA A 95 30.78 -10.43 -1.11
C ALA A 95 32.31 -10.32 -1.01
N ALA A 96 32.89 -9.14 -1.29
CA ALA A 96 34.33 -8.91 -1.11
C ALA A 96 34.74 -8.86 0.37
N ILE A 97 33.91 -8.29 1.23
CA ILE A 97 34.11 -8.26 2.69
C ILE A 97 33.99 -9.68 3.27
N GLU A 98 32.93 -10.41 2.92
CA GLU A 98 32.70 -11.80 3.36
C GLU A 98 33.81 -12.75 2.92
N ALA A 99 34.36 -12.54 1.72
CA ALA A 99 35.50 -13.30 1.20
C ALA A 99 36.85 -12.89 1.83
N GLY A 100 36.87 -11.94 2.77
CA GLY A 100 38.10 -11.44 3.41
C GLY A 100 39.01 -10.64 2.48
N ARG A 101 38.54 -10.24 1.28
CA ARG A 101 39.33 -9.42 0.34
C ARG A 101 39.39 -7.95 0.77
N ILE A 102 38.41 -7.51 1.56
CA ILE A 102 38.40 -6.20 2.23
C ILE A 102 38.33 -6.45 3.73
N THR A 103 39.39 -6.08 4.44
CA THR A 103 39.42 -6.17 5.90
C THR A 103 38.85 -4.90 6.51
N LEU A 104 37.78 -5.02 7.30
CA LEU A 104 37.16 -3.89 7.99
C LEU A 104 38.06 -3.38 9.12
N ASN A 105 38.19 -2.05 9.23
CA ASN A 105 38.99 -1.37 10.23
C ASN A 105 38.49 0.07 10.45
N GLY A 106 38.98 0.74 11.49
CA GLY A 106 38.50 2.10 11.84
C GLY A 106 38.71 3.21 10.80
N LYS A 107 39.43 2.97 9.70
CA LYS A 107 39.57 3.93 8.58
C LYS A 107 38.48 3.77 7.52
N ASN A 108 38.04 2.53 7.28
CA ASN A 108 37.13 2.16 6.18
C ASN A 108 35.74 1.71 6.64
N SER A 109 35.56 1.48 7.94
CA SER A 109 34.32 1.07 8.56
C SER A 109 33.99 1.90 9.80
N TYR A 110 32.74 1.76 10.23
CA TYR A 110 32.25 2.28 11.49
C TYR A 110 31.25 1.30 12.13
N PRO A 111 31.10 1.32 13.46
CA PRO A 111 30.08 0.54 14.14
C PRO A 111 28.69 1.10 13.86
N ARG A 112 27.88 0.36 13.11
CA ARG A 112 26.48 0.69 12.84
C ARG A 112 25.57 -0.04 13.82
N ARG A 113 24.89 0.74 14.65
CA ARG A 113 23.86 0.21 15.56
C ARG A 113 22.59 -0.10 14.79
N TRP A 114 21.94 -1.21 15.16
CA TRP A 114 20.65 -1.61 14.63
C TRP A 114 19.72 -2.06 15.74
N THR A 115 18.41 -1.97 15.47
CA THR A 115 17.35 -2.40 16.38
C THR A 115 16.30 -3.16 15.59
N LYS A 116 15.95 -4.37 16.03
CA LYS A 116 14.87 -5.17 15.44
C LYS A 116 13.54 -4.74 16.06
N ARG A 117 12.55 -4.44 15.22
CA ARG A 117 11.22 -4.00 15.68
C ARG A 117 10.45 -5.13 16.39
N ASN A 118 10.59 -6.37 15.94
CA ASN A 118 9.95 -7.57 16.50
C ASN A 118 10.99 -8.73 16.51
N PRO A 119 11.91 -8.80 17.48
CA PRO A 119 12.83 -9.93 17.59
C PRO A 119 12.06 -11.21 17.99
N LEU A 120 12.43 -12.34 17.39
CA LEU A 120 11.92 -13.64 17.82
C LEU A 120 12.48 -14.00 19.21
N PRO A 121 11.82 -14.88 19.99
CA PRO A 121 12.36 -15.35 21.27
C PRO A 121 13.79 -15.90 21.10
N GLY A 122 14.75 -15.33 21.84
CA GLY A 122 16.17 -15.68 21.76
C GLY A 122 17.00 -14.86 20.77
N GLU A 123 16.38 -14.00 19.94
CA GLU A 123 17.13 -13.08 19.08
C GLU A 123 17.46 -11.76 19.81
N PRO A 124 18.66 -11.18 19.57
CA PRO A 124 18.99 -9.86 20.08
C PRO A 124 18.06 -8.79 19.48
N SER A 125 17.46 -7.97 20.36
CA SER A 125 16.60 -6.84 20.01
C SER A 125 17.36 -5.65 19.43
N SER A 126 18.66 -5.56 19.71
CA SER A 126 19.58 -4.57 19.16
C SER A 126 20.99 -5.14 19.06
N GLY A 127 21.81 -4.56 18.19
CA GLY A 127 23.21 -4.92 18.05
C GLY A 127 24.01 -3.84 17.34
N SER A 128 25.29 -4.13 17.11
CA SER A 128 26.17 -3.30 16.30
C SER A 128 26.87 -4.21 15.29
N GLU A 129 26.97 -3.74 14.05
CA GLU A 129 27.74 -4.39 12.98
C GLU A 129 28.81 -3.41 12.47
N GLU A 130 30.01 -3.89 12.14
CA GLU A 130 30.99 -3.06 11.44
C GLU A 130 30.54 -2.87 9.99
N ARG A 131 30.28 -1.62 9.59
CA ARG A 131 29.80 -1.29 8.25
C ARG A 131 30.84 -0.51 7.47
N HIS A 132 31.19 -1.00 6.28
CA HIS A 132 32.10 -0.32 5.36
C HIS A 132 31.45 0.93 4.72
N TYR A 133 32.17 2.06 4.65
CA TYR A 133 31.63 3.34 4.15
C TYR A 133 31.09 3.27 2.71
N ALA A 134 31.67 2.44 1.84
CA ALA A 134 31.19 2.28 0.46
C ALA A 134 29.73 1.78 0.39
N LEU A 135 29.24 1.06 1.41
CA LEU A 135 27.85 0.61 1.46
C LEU A 135 26.87 1.77 1.69
N ASP A 136 27.33 2.88 2.25
CA ASP A 136 26.55 4.11 2.37
C ASP A 136 26.71 5.00 1.14
N GLY A 137 27.90 5.00 0.53
CA GLY A 137 28.15 5.71 -0.74
C GLY A 137 27.28 5.22 -1.91
N PHE A 138 26.78 3.98 -1.87
CA PHE A 138 25.78 3.46 -2.82
C PHE A 138 24.36 3.45 -2.22
N THR A 139 24.05 4.44 -1.41
CA THR A 139 22.72 4.70 -0.86
C THR A 139 22.47 6.20 -0.97
N TYR A 140 21.38 6.60 -1.63
CA TYR A 140 21.05 8.03 -1.71
C TYR A 140 20.76 8.61 -0.31
N PRO A 141 20.97 9.93 -0.11
CA PRO A 141 20.52 10.63 1.09
C PRO A 141 19.03 10.41 1.38
N ILE A 142 18.65 10.55 2.64
CA ILE A 142 17.30 10.19 3.11
C ILE A 142 16.22 11.05 2.44
N GLU A 143 16.55 12.30 2.09
CA GLU A 143 15.69 13.26 1.38
C GLU A 143 15.37 12.74 -0.02
N VAL A 144 16.38 12.32 -0.77
CA VAL A 144 16.23 11.75 -2.11
C VAL A 144 15.46 10.43 -2.04
N GLN A 145 15.75 9.59 -1.04
CA GLN A 145 14.97 8.37 -0.84
C GLN A 145 13.50 8.66 -0.53
N SER A 146 13.23 9.70 0.27
CA SER A 146 11.87 10.13 0.60
C SER A 146 11.12 10.58 -0.65
N GLN A 147 11.76 11.41 -1.49
CA GLN A 147 11.20 11.85 -2.78
C GLN A 147 10.91 10.67 -3.71
N LEU A 148 11.86 9.74 -3.88
CA LEU A 148 11.67 8.54 -4.71
C LEU A 148 10.53 7.65 -4.20
N ARG A 149 10.39 7.51 -2.88
CA ARG A 149 9.27 6.79 -2.26
C ARG A 149 7.96 7.53 -2.47
N ALA A 150 7.93 8.86 -2.31
CA ALA A 150 6.75 9.67 -2.51
C ALA A 150 6.20 9.51 -3.94
N ALA A 151 7.06 9.58 -4.95
CA ALA A 151 6.68 9.35 -6.35
C ALA A 151 6.15 7.92 -6.58
N THR A 152 6.77 6.92 -5.95
CA THR A 152 6.29 5.53 -6.02
C THR A 152 4.92 5.36 -5.38
N THR A 153 4.69 6.00 -4.23
CA THR A 153 3.41 6.02 -3.53
C THR A 153 2.34 6.75 -4.33
N GLN A 154 2.65 7.92 -4.89
CA GLN A 154 1.72 8.67 -5.74
C GLN A 154 1.26 7.82 -6.94
N ASN A 155 2.20 7.17 -7.63
CA ASN A 155 1.87 6.26 -8.73
C ASN A 155 1.04 5.05 -8.27
N ALA A 156 1.27 4.56 -7.05
CA ALA A 156 0.48 3.47 -6.49
C ALA A 156 -0.95 3.91 -6.17
N ASN A 157 -1.12 5.10 -5.59
CA ASN A 157 -2.43 5.68 -5.29
C ASN A 157 -3.21 5.97 -6.57
N ALA A 158 -2.60 6.59 -7.57
CA ALA A 158 -3.24 6.86 -8.86
C ALA A 158 -3.82 5.58 -9.50
N ARG A 159 -3.10 4.45 -9.41
CA ARG A 159 -3.60 3.14 -9.88
C ARG A 159 -4.73 2.54 -9.04
N GLN A 160 -4.85 2.93 -7.77
CA GLN A 160 -5.96 2.52 -6.91
C GLN A 160 -7.20 3.39 -7.12
N ASP A 161 -6.99 4.66 -7.48
CA ASP A 161 -8.05 5.58 -7.83
C ASP A 161 -8.61 5.28 -9.23
N ASP A 162 -7.76 4.80 -10.15
CA ASP A 162 -8.11 4.36 -11.52
C ASP A 162 -8.00 2.84 -11.71
N ARG A 163 -8.80 2.07 -10.95
CA ARG A 163 -8.84 0.61 -11.09
C ARG A 163 -9.39 0.22 -12.45
N GLN A 164 -8.81 -0.82 -13.05
CA GLN A 164 -9.22 -1.30 -14.37
C GLN A 164 -10.25 -2.43 -14.29
N PRO A 165 -11.27 -2.46 -15.17
CA PRO A 165 -12.27 -3.52 -15.21
C PRO A 165 -11.70 -4.83 -15.75
N VAL A 166 -12.04 -5.96 -15.14
CA VAL A 166 -11.76 -7.30 -15.66
C VAL A 166 -13.06 -8.07 -15.79
N ASP A 167 -13.42 -8.46 -17.02
CA ASP A 167 -14.56 -9.35 -17.22
C ASP A 167 -14.22 -10.75 -16.70
N LEU A 168 -14.95 -11.17 -15.67
CA LEU A 168 -14.64 -12.39 -14.91
C LEU A 168 -14.71 -13.63 -15.81
N ASP A 169 -15.73 -13.73 -16.65
CA ASP A 169 -16.00 -14.93 -17.44
C ASP A 169 -15.02 -15.02 -18.61
N ALA A 170 -14.74 -13.91 -19.30
CA ALA A 170 -13.73 -13.86 -20.35
C ALA A 170 -12.33 -14.18 -19.83
N TYR A 171 -11.94 -13.61 -18.67
CA TYR A 171 -10.66 -13.86 -18.05
C TYR A 171 -10.52 -15.32 -17.62
N MET A 172 -11.47 -15.86 -16.85
CA MET A 172 -11.44 -17.25 -16.40
C MET A 172 -11.52 -18.25 -17.56
N GLY A 173 -12.26 -17.92 -18.62
CA GLY A 173 -12.29 -18.72 -19.86
C GLY A 173 -10.90 -18.88 -20.47
N LYS A 174 -10.13 -17.79 -20.62
CA LYS A 174 -8.74 -17.87 -21.10
C LYS A 174 -7.85 -18.65 -20.14
N ILE A 175 -7.97 -18.45 -18.82
CA ILE A 175 -7.17 -19.17 -17.83
C ILE A 175 -7.43 -20.68 -17.87
N ASN A 176 -8.68 -21.12 -18.03
CA ASN A 176 -9.01 -22.54 -18.14
C ASN A 176 -8.41 -23.19 -19.40
N VAL A 177 -8.40 -22.47 -20.53
CA VAL A 177 -7.71 -22.93 -21.75
C VAL A 177 -6.21 -23.10 -21.52
N LEU A 178 -5.57 -22.15 -20.83
CA LEU A 178 -4.14 -22.24 -20.51
C LEU A 178 -3.83 -23.37 -19.52
N LEU A 179 -4.71 -23.61 -18.54
CA LEU A 179 -4.56 -24.69 -17.55
C LEU A 179 -4.65 -26.08 -18.20
N ALA A 180 -5.41 -26.21 -19.28
CA ALA A 180 -5.51 -27.43 -20.08
C ALA A 180 -4.35 -27.61 -21.09
N SER A 181 -3.47 -26.61 -21.24
CA SER A 181 -2.34 -26.66 -22.17
C SER A 181 -1.27 -27.67 -21.72
N ASN A 182 -0.49 -28.15 -22.68
CA ASN A 182 0.74 -28.91 -22.43
C ASN A 182 2.00 -28.02 -22.52
N ASP A 183 1.84 -26.74 -22.88
CA ASP A 183 2.95 -25.80 -22.91
C ASP A 183 3.30 -25.33 -21.49
N PRO A 184 4.58 -25.47 -21.05
CA PRO A 184 4.96 -25.14 -19.69
C PRO A 184 4.79 -23.64 -19.38
N ILE A 185 4.92 -22.75 -20.35
CA ILE A 185 4.75 -21.32 -20.14
C ILE A 185 3.27 -20.99 -19.91
N ASP A 186 2.37 -21.61 -20.68
CA ASP A 186 0.92 -21.49 -20.47
C ASP A 186 0.51 -21.99 -19.08
N LEU A 187 1.04 -23.15 -18.64
CA LEU A 187 0.80 -23.69 -17.31
C LEU A 187 1.30 -22.76 -16.21
N ILE A 188 2.50 -22.17 -16.33
CA ILE A 188 3.03 -21.19 -15.36
C ILE A 188 2.07 -20.02 -15.20
N ILE A 189 1.56 -19.48 -16.31
CA ILE A 189 0.62 -18.36 -16.31
C ILE A 189 -0.70 -18.76 -15.64
N ALA A 190 -1.26 -19.91 -16.02
CA ALA A 190 -2.52 -20.40 -15.49
C ALA A 190 -2.44 -20.66 -13.98
N ILE A 191 -1.40 -21.37 -13.53
CA ILE A 191 -1.18 -21.69 -12.11
C ILE A 191 -0.99 -20.40 -11.30
N ALA A 192 -0.21 -19.43 -11.79
CA ALA A 192 -0.06 -18.13 -11.13
C ALA A 192 -1.38 -17.36 -11.04
N ALA A 193 -2.22 -17.43 -12.06
CA ALA A 193 -3.54 -16.78 -12.08
C ALA A 193 -4.53 -17.42 -11.11
N VAL A 194 -4.58 -18.75 -11.01
CA VAL A 194 -5.57 -19.45 -10.16
C VAL A 194 -5.16 -19.57 -8.69
N THR A 195 -3.87 -19.39 -8.35
CA THR A 195 -3.35 -19.48 -6.98
C THR A 195 -2.89 -18.13 -6.40
N GLY A 196 -2.75 -17.13 -7.28
CA GLY A 196 -2.13 -15.86 -6.95
C GLY A 196 -0.65 -15.97 -6.56
N ARG A 197 0.04 -17.11 -6.74
CA ARG A 197 1.46 -17.24 -6.37
C ARG A 197 2.38 -16.44 -7.29
N ARG A 198 3.57 -16.07 -6.80
CA ARG A 198 4.62 -15.44 -7.63
C ARG A 198 5.18 -16.46 -8.62
N HIS A 199 5.62 -16.01 -9.79
CA HIS A 199 6.14 -16.90 -10.85
C HIS A 199 7.22 -17.89 -10.36
N THR A 200 8.14 -17.44 -9.53
CA THR A 200 9.21 -18.24 -8.91
C THR A 200 8.71 -19.20 -7.84
N GLU A 201 7.64 -18.85 -7.12
CA GLU A 201 6.94 -19.78 -6.21
C GLU A 201 6.25 -20.89 -7.02
N VAL A 202 5.68 -20.56 -8.19
CA VAL A 202 5.06 -21.56 -9.08
C VAL A 202 6.09 -22.51 -9.68
N VAL A 203 7.19 -21.97 -10.20
CA VAL A 203 8.20 -22.72 -10.97
C VAL A 203 9.15 -23.52 -10.06
N SER A 204 9.57 -22.95 -8.93
CA SER A 204 10.80 -23.39 -8.27
C SER A 204 10.69 -23.56 -6.75
N LEU A 205 10.12 -22.59 -6.03
CA LEU A 205 10.24 -22.58 -4.56
C LEU A 205 9.00 -23.06 -3.82
N GLY A 206 7.82 -22.89 -4.41
CA GLY A 206 6.56 -23.17 -3.74
C GLY A 206 6.26 -24.66 -3.72
N GLN A 207 5.61 -25.16 -2.68
CA GLN A 207 5.01 -26.49 -2.70
C GLN A 207 3.52 -26.37 -2.41
N LEU A 208 2.73 -27.07 -3.20
CA LEU A 208 1.28 -27.13 -3.05
C LEU A 208 0.88 -28.56 -2.77
N GLN A 209 0.10 -28.75 -1.72
CA GLN A 209 -0.35 -30.05 -1.26
C GLN A 209 -1.87 -30.05 -1.11
N PRO A 210 -2.54 -31.21 -1.35
CA PRO A 210 -3.94 -31.38 -0.98
C PRO A 210 -4.14 -31.03 0.50
N HIS A 211 -5.26 -30.39 0.82
CA HIS A 211 -5.61 -30.07 2.19
C HIS A 211 -6.96 -30.65 2.58
N VAL A 212 -7.05 -31.22 3.79
CA VAL A 212 -8.25 -31.87 4.34
C VAL A 212 -8.69 -31.21 5.66
N GLY A 213 -8.12 -30.06 6.02
CA GLY A 213 -8.48 -29.26 7.19
C GLY A 213 -9.35 -28.04 6.84
N GLU A 214 -9.48 -27.14 7.82
CA GLU A 214 -10.30 -25.93 7.74
C GLU A 214 -9.43 -24.68 7.70
N MET A 215 -9.75 -23.74 6.81
CA MET A 215 -9.13 -22.42 6.83
C MET A 215 -9.86 -21.54 7.85
N ALA A 216 -9.35 -21.52 9.09
CA ALA A 216 -9.72 -20.58 10.16
C ALA A 216 -11.25 -20.38 10.34
N GLN A 217 -12.05 -21.46 10.31
CA GLN A 217 -13.52 -21.43 10.43
C GLN A 217 -14.26 -20.65 9.31
N LEU A 218 -13.55 -20.15 8.28
CA LEU A 218 -14.15 -19.40 7.15
C LEU A 218 -14.64 -20.32 6.04
N ILE A 219 -13.98 -21.47 5.89
CA ILE A 219 -14.19 -22.41 4.80
C ILE A 219 -14.39 -23.80 5.41
N PRO A 220 -15.48 -24.52 5.08
CA PRO A 220 -15.74 -25.86 5.59
C PRO A 220 -14.59 -26.84 5.33
N GLN A 221 -14.49 -27.87 6.17
CA GLN A 221 -13.48 -28.91 6.02
C GLN A 221 -13.55 -29.57 4.63
N GLY A 222 -12.38 -29.76 3.99
CA GLY A 222 -12.29 -30.48 2.72
C GLY A 222 -12.89 -29.72 1.53
N HIS A 223 -13.05 -28.40 1.64
CA HIS A 223 -13.57 -27.58 0.54
C HIS A 223 -12.73 -27.75 -0.74
N PRO A 224 -13.35 -27.95 -1.91
CA PRO A 224 -12.65 -28.40 -3.12
C PRO A 224 -11.68 -27.39 -3.74
N TYR A 225 -11.57 -26.19 -3.19
CA TYR A 225 -10.70 -25.10 -3.65
C TYR A 225 -9.56 -24.80 -2.66
N LEU A 226 -9.35 -25.63 -1.64
CA LEU A 226 -8.36 -25.39 -0.60
C LEU A 226 -7.06 -26.16 -0.88
N LEU A 227 -5.93 -25.46 -0.80
CA LEU A 227 -4.60 -26.04 -0.90
C LEU A 227 -3.73 -25.58 0.27
N HIS A 228 -2.79 -26.42 0.67
CA HIS A 228 -1.77 -26.07 1.64
C HIS A 228 -0.49 -25.63 0.91
N PHE A 229 0.08 -24.49 1.28
CA PHE A 229 1.22 -23.88 0.60
C PHE A 229 2.43 -23.67 1.50
N THR A 230 3.62 -24.02 0.99
CA THR A 230 4.92 -23.70 1.57
C THR A 230 5.82 -23.01 0.54
N GLY A 231 6.92 -22.38 0.98
CA GLY A 231 7.88 -21.75 0.07
C GLY A 231 7.58 -20.29 -0.30
N GLN A 232 6.90 -19.55 0.58
CA GLN A 232 6.65 -18.12 0.42
C GLN A 232 7.95 -17.33 0.21
N GLN A 233 7.99 -16.48 -0.81
CA GLN A 233 9.13 -15.58 -1.03
C GLN A 233 9.03 -14.25 -0.25
N LYS A 234 10.19 -13.60 -0.10
CA LYS A 234 10.43 -12.31 0.58
C LYS A 234 10.27 -12.31 2.10
N ALA A 235 9.76 -13.39 2.68
CA ALA A 235 9.77 -13.63 4.12
C ALA A 235 9.67 -15.13 4.37
N ALA A 236 10.52 -15.66 5.26
CA ALA A 236 10.30 -17.00 5.79
C ALA A 236 8.97 -17.00 6.54
N LYS A 237 8.04 -17.86 6.10
CA LYS A 237 6.73 -18.02 6.73
C LYS A 237 6.45 -19.49 6.97
N PRO A 238 5.69 -19.81 8.03
CA PRO A 238 5.13 -21.14 8.17
C PRO A 238 4.24 -21.44 6.97
N ALA A 239 4.00 -22.71 6.75
CA ALA A 239 3.03 -23.17 5.79
C ALA A 239 1.63 -22.61 6.13
N TYR A 240 0.84 -22.31 5.10
CA TYR A 240 -0.50 -21.76 5.30
C TYR A 240 -1.42 -22.16 4.15
N ASP A 241 -2.72 -22.10 4.42
CA ASP A 241 -3.73 -22.47 3.43
C ASP A 241 -4.00 -21.32 2.46
N LEU A 242 -4.30 -21.67 1.21
CA LEU A 242 -4.75 -20.72 0.21
C LEU A 242 -5.92 -21.27 -0.58
N LEU A 243 -6.70 -20.35 -1.13
CA LEU A 243 -7.84 -20.65 -1.98
C LEU A 243 -7.44 -20.59 -3.46
N THR A 244 -7.88 -21.55 -4.24
CA THR A 244 -7.72 -21.58 -5.69
C THR A 244 -8.97 -21.09 -6.41
N LEU A 245 -8.83 -20.56 -7.62
CA LEU A 245 -9.98 -20.07 -8.41
C LEU A 245 -10.74 -21.20 -9.16
N VAL A 246 -10.05 -22.33 -9.33
CA VAL A 246 -10.54 -23.61 -9.89
C VAL A 246 -10.35 -24.72 -8.85
N PRO A 247 -11.00 -25.88 -8.96
CA PRO A 247 -10.80 -26.99 -8.03
C PRO A 247 -9.31 -27.29 -7.79
N ALA A 248 -8.95 -27.51 -6.53
CA ALA A 248 -7.59 -27.76 -6.06
C ALA A 248 -6.94 -28.93 -6.82
N GLN A 249 -7.72 -29.97 -7.14
CA GLN A 249 -7.26 -31.12 -7.92
C GLN A 249 -6.74 -30.72 -9.30
N ASP A 250 -7.43 -29.80 -9.99
CA ASP A 250 -7.02 -29.35 -11.33
C ASP A 250 -5.70 -28.57 -11.26
N VAL A 251 -5.51 -27.79 -10.20
CA VAL A 251 -4.25 -27.07 -9.95
C VAL A 251 -3.10 -28.05 -9.68
N LEU A 252 -3.33 -29.08 -8.87
CA LEU A 252 -2.32 -30.09 -8.55
C LEU A 252 -1.90 -30.88 -9.79
N LEU A 253 -2.86 -31.27 -10.64
CA LEU A 253 -2.58 -31.93 -11.92
C LEU A 253 -1.77 -31.03 -12.86
N ALA A 254 -2.09 -29.74 -12.93
CA ALA A 254 -1.33 -28.78 -13.74
C ALA A 254 0.12 -28.60 -13.23
N ILE A 255 0.32 -28.59 -11.90
CA ILE A 255 1.66 -28.50 -11.29
C ILE A 255 2.48 -29.75 -11.56
N GLU A 256 1.88 -30.92 -11.46
CA GLU A 256 2.54 -32.19 -11.77
C GLU A 256 3.02 -32.21 -13.22
N LYS A 257 2.15 -31.84 -14.17
CA LYS A 257 2.52 -31.68 -15.60
C LYS A 257 3.65 -30.68 -15.80
N LEU A 258 3.56 -29.52 -15.17
CA LEU A 258 4.57 -28.47 -15.28
C LEU A 258 5.94 -28.97 -14.79
N ARG A 259 5.98 -29.61 -13.62
CA ARG A 259 7.22 -30.10 -13.00
C ARG A 259 7.82 -31.32 -13.68
N ALA A 260 7.02 -32.08 -14.43
CA ALA A 260 7.52 -33.15 -15.27
C ALA A 260 8.29 -32.64 -16.52
N THR A 261 8.21 -31.35 -16.84
CA THR A 261 8.95 -30.77 -17.96
C THR A 261 10.42 -30.56 -17.57
N ALA A 262 11.36 -31.15 -18.33
CA ALA A 262 12.80 -31.13 -18.03
C ALA A 262 13.34 -29.71 -17.76
N ASP A 263 13.05 -28.76 -18.64
CA ASP A 263 13.50 -27.35 -18.51
C ASP A 263 12.99 -26.66 -17.23
N ILE A 264 11.90 -27.13 -16.64
CA ILE A 264 11.32 -26.60 -15.41
C ILE A 264 11.86 -27.36 -14.20
N HIS A 265 12.00 -28.68 -14.30
CA HIS A 265 12.61 -29.52 -13.28
C HIS A 265 14.03 -29.04 -12.93
N ASP A 266 14.83 -28.64 -13.93
CA ASP A 266 16.19 -28.12 -13.74
C ASP A 266 16.26 -26.75 -13.03
N LEU A 267 15.10 -26.14 -12.78
CA LEU A 267 14.95 -24.88 -12.06
C LEU A 267 14.45 -25.08 -10.62
N ASP A 268 14.31 -26.31 -10.14
CA ASP A 268 13.92 -26.57 -8.75
C ASP A 268 14.94 -25.96 -7.76
N GLY A 269 14.44 -25.26 -6.74
CA GLY A 269 15.26 -24.53 -5.76
C GLY A 269 16.03 -23.31 -6.27
N VAL A 270 15.96 -22.97 -7.57
CA VAL A 270 16.62 -21.82 -8.18
C VAL A 270 15.99 -20.49 -7.75
N ALA A 271 16.83 -19.57 -7.25
CA ALA A 271 16.43 -18.24 -6.81
C ALA A 271 15.98 -17.33 -7.97
N SER A 272 15.21 -16.28 -7.63
CA SER A 272 14.65 -15.34 -8.62
C SER A 272 15.70 -14.55 -9.41
N GLU A 273 16.90 -14.42 -8.85
CA GLU A 273 18.02 -13.65 -9.39
C GLU A 273 18.91 -14.48 -10.33
N ASP A 274 18.68 -15.79 -10.45
CA ASP A 274 19.42 -16.65 -11.36
C ASP A 274 19.11 -16.24 -12.83
N PRO A 275 20.12 -16.09 -13.69
CA PRO A 275 19.94 -15.72 -15.10
C PRO A 275 18.96 -16.64 -15.86
N ARG A 276 18.88 -17.92 -15.51
CA ARG A 276 17.94 -18.88 -16.11
C ARG A 276 16.50 -18.54 -15.75
N MET A 277 16.26 -18.14 -14.50
CA MET A 277 14.94 -17.70 -14.02
C MET A 277 14.55 -16.35 -14.63
N GLU A 278 15.50 -15.41 -14.74
CA GLU A 278 15.30 -14.11 -15.40
C GLU A 278 14.89 -14.31 -16.88
N ALA A 279 15.59 -15.18 -17.60
CA ALA A 279 15.28 -15.52 -18.99
C ALA A 279 13.90 -16.18 -19.15
N LEU A 280 13.55 -17.11 -18.26
CA LEU A 280 12.23 -17.73 -18.23
C LEU A 280 11.14 -16.68 -17.98
N ASN A 281 11.28 -15.83 -16.97
CA ASN A 281 10.33 -14.75 -16.66
C ASN A 281 10.12 -13.81 -17.85
N ALA A 282 11.17 -13.49 -18.62
CA ALA A 282 11.06 -12.69 -19.84
C ALA A 282 10.25 -13.41 -20.95
N ARG A 283 10.38 -14.74 -21.09
CA ARG A 283 9.54 -15.52 -22.02
C ARG A 283 8.09 -15.57 -21.55
N VAL A 284 7.88 -15.81 -20.25
CA VAL A 284 6.55 -15.83 -19.62
C VAL A 284 5.84 -14.49 -19.82
N ASN A 285 6.48 -13.36 -19.55
CA ASN A 285 5.84 -12.05 -19.72
C ASN A 285 5.48 -11.73 -21.18
N ARG A 286 6.32 -12.15 -22.15
CA ARG A 286 5.97 -12.05 -23.58
C ARG A 286 4.74 -12.89 -23.91
N ARG A 287 4.65 -14.10 -23.34
CA ARG A 287 3.48 -14.98 -23.52
C ARG A 287 2.23 -14.40 -22.86
N VAL A 288 2.33 -13.82 -21.65
CA VAL A 288 1.22 -13.13 -20.95
C VAL A 288 0.59 -12.06 -21.84
N VAL A 289 1.40 -11.16 -22.42
CA VAL A 289 0.89 -10.13 -23.34
C VAL A 289 0.12 -10.76 -24.50
N LYS A 290 0.66 -11.83 -25.10
CA LYS A 290 0.04 -12.52 -26.23
C LYS A 290 -1.28 -13.21 -25.89
N VAL A 291 -1.40 -13.83 -24.71
CA VAL A 291 -2.56 -14.69 -24.38
C VAL A 291 -3.61 -14.01 -23.51
N LEU A 292 -3.24 -13.00 -22.72
CA LEU A 292 -4.14 -12.28 -21.83
C LEU A 292 -4.42 -10.83 -22.24
N GLY A 293 -3.71 -10.27 -23.23
CA GLY A 293 -3.84 -8.85 -23.60
C GLY A 293 -5.26 -8.41 -23.98
N GLU A 294 -6.10 -9.32 -24.47
CA GLU A 294 -7.50 -9.06 -24.82
C GLU A 294 -8.44 -9.03 -23.60
N VAL A 295 -8.08 -9.71 -22.51
CA VAL A 295 -8.96 -9.91 -21.33
C VAL A 295 -8.42 -9.27 -20.06
N LEU A 296 -7.18 -8.79 -20.09
CA LEU A 296 -6.51 -8.18 -18.96
C LEU A 296 -5.97 -6.80 -19.35
N PRO A 297 -6.64 -5.70 -18.91
CA PRO A 297 -6.18 -4.37 -19.22
C PRO A 297 -4.85 -4.02 -18.53
N THR A 298 -4.12 -3.10 -19.17
CA THR A 298 -2.86 -2.57 -18.64
C THR A 298 -3.17 -1.39 -17.71
N PRO A 299 -2.83 -1.47 -16.41
CA PRO A 299 -3.08 -0.36 -15.48
C PRO A 299 -2.23 0.86 -15.80
N GLN A 300 -2.69 2.03 -15.33
CA GLN A 300 -2.00 3.30 -15.52
C GLN A 300 -0.51 3.24 -15.10
N GLY A 301 0.35 3.83 -15.92
CA GLY A 301 1.79 3.89 -15.69
C GLY A 301 2.56 2.63 -16.10
N PHE A 302 1.89 1.61 -16.65
CA PHE A 302 2.55 0.47 -17.29
C PHE A 302 2.39 0.52 -18.81
N THR A 303 3.40 0.07 -19.54
CA THR A 303 3.32 -0.08 -21.00
C THR A 303 2.73 -1.41 -21.43
N ASN A 304 2.85 -2.45 -20.59
CA ASN A 304 2.40 -3.80 -20.87
C ASN A 304 1.98 -4.51 -19.57
N ILE A 305 1.13 -5.53 -19.71
CA ILE A 305 0.84 -6.49 -18.65
C ILE A 305 2.01 -7.46 -18.42
N SER A 306 2.08 -8.03 -17.21
CA SER A 306 3.09 -9.02 -16.80
C SER A 306 2.42 -10.10 -15.94
N ILE A 307 3.10 -11.23 -15.72
CA ILE A 307 2.59 -12.32 -14.87
C ILE A 307 2.25 -11.85 -13.44
N HIS A 308 2.91 -10.79 -12.95
CA HIS A 308 2.59 -10.20 -11.66
C HIS A 308 1.17 -9.61 -11.59
N ARG A 309 0.55 -9.28 -12.73
CA ARG A 309 -0.83 -8.80 -12.78
C ARG A 309 -1.84 -9.92 -12.58
N CYS A 310 -1.51 -11.17 -12.92
CA CYS A 310 -2.35 -12.33 -12.59
C CYS A 310 -2.60 -12.43 -11.09
N ARG A 311 -1.59 -12.14 -10.26
CA ARG A 311 -1.72 -12.08 -8.80
C ARG A 311 -2.59 -10.90 -8.32
N ALA A 312 -2.60 -9.78 -9.03
CA ALA A 312 -3.47 -8.64 -8.70
C ALA A 312 -4.93 -8.90 -9.06
N VAL A 313 -5.20 -9.64 -10.15
CA VAL A 313 -6.55 -10.07 -10.54
C VAL A 313 -7.07 -11.22 -9.69
N TYR A 314 -6.18 -12.12 -9.27
CA TYR A 314 -6.53 -13.21 -8.36
C TYR A 314 -7.25 -12.71 -7.09
N VAL A 315 -6.79 -11.59 -6.52
CA VAL A 315 -7.35 -11.04 -5.27
C VAL A 315 -8.85 -10.72 -5.39
N PRO A 316 -9.31 -9.83 -6.29
CA PRO A 316 -10.73 -9.53 -6.39
C PRO A 316 -11.57 -10.75 -6.80
N ILE A 317 -11.05 -11.69 -7.61
CA ILE A 317 -11.77 -12.95 -7.90
C ILE A 317 -11.92 -13.81 -6.65
N ALA A 318 -10.85 -14.00 -5.89
CA ALA A 318 -10.90 -14.77 -4.65
C ALA A 318 -11.82 -14.11 -3.60
N LEU A 319 -11.86 -12.79 -3.53
CA LEU A 319 -12.79 -12.07 -2.65
C LEU A 319 -14.24 -12.26 -3.09
N HIS A 320 -14.53 -12.12 -4.39
CA HIS A 320 -15.85 -12.38 -4.94
C HIS A 320 -16.32 -13.81 -4.67
N TYR A 321 -15.43 -14.80 -4.84
CA TYR A 321 -15.76 -16.21 -4.62
C TYR A 321 -15.84 -16.61 -3.15
N PHE A 322 -14.97 -16.10 -2.28
CA PHE A 322 -14.74 -16.72 -0.98
C PHE A 322 -14.70 -15.75 0.20
N CYS A 323 -14.86 -14.44 0.02
CA CYS A 323 -14.91 -13.52 1.16
C CYS A 323 -16.27 -13.60 1.87
N PRO A 324 -16.33 -13.98 3.15
CA PRO A 324 -17.58 -13.91 3.90
C PRO A 324 -18.08 -12.47 4.05
N PRO A 325 -19.40 -12.24 4.17
CA PRO A 325 -19.96 -10.89 4.28
C PRO A 325 -19.49 -10.15 5.53
N ASN A 326 -19.22 -10.86 6.63
CA ASN A 326 -18.76 -10.32 7.91
C ASN A 326 -17.23 -10.19 8.02
N MET A 327 -16.47 -10.52 6.98
CA MET A 327 -15.01 -10.39 6.97
C MET A 327 -14.57 -9.13 6.19
N ALA A 328 -13.58 -8.44 6.74
CA ALA A 328 -12.88 -7.37 6.01
C ALA A 328 -12.04 -7.97 4.87
N GLU A 329 -12.28 -7.51 3.64
CA GLU A 329 -11.59 -7.98 2.43
C GLU A 329 -10.07 -7.90 2.56
N GLN A 330 -9.56 -6.84 3.19
CA GLN A 330 -8.14 -6.64 3.39
C GLN A 330 -7.51 -7.75 4.23
N ARG A 331 -8.23 -8.35 5.20
CA ARG A 331 -7.71 -9.47 6.00
C ARG A 331 -7.58 -10.73 5.17
N LEU A 332 -8.61 -11.09 4.40
CA LEU A 332 -8.55 -12.26 3.52
C LEU A 332 -7.49 -12.08 2.42
N ALA A 333 -7.45 -10.91 1.77
CA ALA A 333 -6.44 -10.62 0.75
C ALA A 333 -5.01 -10.75 1.28
N GLN A 334 -4.75 -10.25 2.49
CA GLN A 334 -3.43 -10.38 3.13
C GLN A 334 -3.04 -11.82 3.41
N HIS A 335 -3.98 -12.63 3.89
CA HIS A 335 -3.75 -14.04 4.15
C HIS A 335 -3.45 -14.79 2.86
N LEU A 336 -4.31 -14.63 1.84
CA LEU A 336 -4.11 -15.26 0.55
C LEU A 336 -2.77 -14.85 -0.05
N LEU A 337 -2.36 -13.57 0.04
CA LEU A 337 -1.07 -13.11 -0.47
C LEU A 337 0.13 -13.50 0.42
N GLY A 338 -0.10 -14.10 1.59
CA GLY A 338 0.95 -14.44 2.54
C GLY A 338 1.61 -13.21 3.17
N HIS A 339 0.93 -12.07 3.26
CA HIS A 339 1.44 -10.85 3.90
C HIS A 339 1.23 -10.86 5.41
N VAL A 340 0.02 -11.16 5.87
CA VAL A 340 -0.34 -11.37 7.28
C VAL A 340 -1.35 -12.51 7.29
N LEU A 341 -1.09 -13.54 8.09
CA LEU A 341 -1.95 -14.72 8.15
C LEU A 341 -3.17 -14.44 9.05
N LEU A 342 -4.22 -15.26 8.93
CA LEU A 342 -5.48 -15.02 9.65
C LEU A 342 -5.34 -15.27 11.16
N ASP A 343 -4.54 -16.27 11.51
CA ASP A 343 -4.14 -16.64 12.87
C ASP A 343 -3.18 -15.62 13.51
N ASP A 344 -2.50 -14.80 12.71
CA ASP A 344 -1.71 -13.68 13.21
C ASP A 344 -2.61 -12.48 13.56
N THR A 345 -2.84 -12.33 14.87
CA THR A 345 -3.64 -11.25 15.48
C THR A 345 -2.78 -10.09 15.99
N THR A 346 -1.45 -10.21 15.91
CA THR A 346 -0.51 -9.25 16.52
C THR A 346 0.09 -8.30 15.50
N THR A 347 0.21 -8.74 14.25
CA THR A 347 0.77 -7.95 13.16
C THR A 347 -0.30 -7.05 12.54
N GLY A 348 -0.04 -5.74 12.51
CA GLY A 348 -0.91 -4.78 11.82
C GLY A 348 -0.97 -5.03 10.30
N ASN A 349 -1.99 -4.48 9.65
CA ASN A 349 -2.19 -4.68 8.22
C ASN A 349 -0.98 -4.21 7.38
N ALA A 350 -0.55 -5.07 6.46
CA ALA A 350 0.57 -4.82 5.57
C ALA A 350 0.17 -3.86 4.42
N SER A 351 0.79 -2.68 4.39
CA SER A 351 0.57 -1.66 3.34
C SER A 351 0.86 -2.16 1.93
N VAL A 352 1.79 -3.10 1.78
CA VAL A 352 2.17 -3.71 0.49
C VAL A 352 1.03 -4.46 -0.20
N THR A 353 -0.04 -4.82 0.53
CA THR A 353 -1.25 -5.43 -0.03
C THR A 353 -1.96 -4.47 -0.99
N GLY A 354 -1.89 -3.16 -0.72
CA GLY A 354 -2.50 -2.14 -1.57
C GLY A 354 -1.99 -2.19 -3.02
N HIS A 355 -0.76 -2.63 -3.25
CA HIS A 355 -0.21 -2.77 -4.60
C HIS A 355 -0.96 -3.78 -5.48
N TYR A 356 -1.88 -4.58 -4.93
CA TYR A 356 -2.68 -5.55 -5.67
C TYR A 356 -4.10 -5.06 -5.98
N TYR A 357 -4.51 -3.89 -5.49
CA TYR A 357 -5.85 -3.31 -5.73
C TYR A 357 -5.89 -2.43 -6.99
N GLN A 358 -5.46 -2.97 -8.13
CA GLN A 358 -5.42 -2.26 -9.41
C GLN A 358 -6.59 -2.63 -10.34
N TYR A 359 -7.40 -3.60 -9.95
CA TYR A 359 -8.46 -4.17 -10.76
C TYR A 359 -9.76 -4.27 -9.96
N TYR A 360 -10.89 -4.21 -10.67
CA TYR A 360 -12.21 -4.59 -10.17
C TYR A 360 -12.89 -5.53 -11.17
N LEU A 361 -13.85 -6.33 -10.70
CA LEU A 361 -14.49 -7.31 -11.55
C LEU A 361 -15.74 -6.76 -12.21
N THR A 362 -15.95 -7.17 -13.45
CA THR A 362 -17.19 -6.96 -14.19
C THR A 362 -17.72 -8.28 -14.73
N ARG A 363 -19.01 -8.29 -15.06
CA ARG A 363 -19.63 -9.30 -15.92
C ARG A 363 -20.54 -8.58 -16.89
N ASN A 364 -20.28 -8.72 -18.19
CA ASN A 364 -21.02 -8.01 -19.25
C ASN A 364 -21.04 -6.49 -19.02
N GLY A 365 -19.89 -5.92 -18.64
CA GLY A 365 -19.72 -4.48 -18.37
C GLY A 365 -20.29 -3.98 -17.04
N LYS A 366 -21.02 -4.81 -16.28
CA LYS A 366 -21.56 -4.43 -14.97
C LYS A 366 -20.59 -4.82 -13.85
N PRO A 367 -20.28 -3.93 -12.89
CA PRO A 367 -19.44 -4.26 -11.74
C PRO A 367 -20.02 -5.40 -10.89
N LEU A 368 -19.17 -6.31 -10.42
CA LEU A 368 -19.54 -7.35 -9.46
C LEU A 368 -19.23 -6.89 -8.04
N THR A 369 -20.26 -6.86 -7.18
CA THR A 369 -20.15 -6.45 -5.77
C THR A 369 -20.44 -7.58 -4.78
N ALA A 370 -21.03 -8.69 -5.25
CA ALA A 370 -21.30 -9.85 -4.42
C ALA A 370 -19.99 -10.48 -3.91
N ARG A 371 -20.03 -11.08 -2.72
CA ARG A 371 -18.89 -11.71 -2.06
C ARG A 371 -19.27 -13.10 -1.56
N GLY A 372 -18.31 -14.01 -1.52
CA GLY A 372 -18.49 -15.35 -0.97
C GLY A 372 -19.40 -16.25 -1.82
N VAL A 373 -19.55 -16.01 -3.13
CA VAL A 373 -20.52 -16.74 -3.97
C VAL A 373 -20.24 -18.24 -4.11
N LYS A 374 -19.02 -18.68 -3.79
CA LYS A 374 -18.62 -20.10 -3.76
C LYS A 374 -18.51 -20.68 -2.35
N LEU A 375 -18.79 -19.92 -1.28
CA LEU A 375 -18.77 -20.44 0.10
C LEU A 375 -19.86 -21.50 0.34
N ALA A 376 -21.00 -21.37 -0.35
CA ALA A 376 -22.12 -22.30 -0.25
C ALA A 376 -21.91 -23.62 -1.01
N ALA A 377 -20.75 -23.85 -1.64
CA ALA A 377 -20.45 -25.08 -2.38
C ALA A 377 -20.29 -26.35 -1.49
N SER A 378 -21.00 -26.39 -0.34
CA SER A 378 -21.14 -27.53 0.56
C SER A 378 -22.58 -27.72 1.10
N GLY A 379 -23.62 -27.09 0.52
CA GLY A 379 -25.04 -27.26 0.92
C GLY A 379 -25.99 -26.32 0.15
N PRO A 380 -27.30 -26.62 0.03
CA PRO A 380 -28.10 -26.22 -1.13
C PRO A 380 -28.27 -24.71 -1.26
N ILE A 381 -28.15 -24.28 -2.52
CA ILE A 381 -28.48 -22.95 -3.03
C ILE A 381 -29.94 -22.63 -2.66
N PRO A 382 -30.25 -21.51 -1.98
CA PRO A 382 -31.58 -20.93 -2.09
C PRO A 382 -31.73 -20.51 -3.56
N LEU A 383 -32.57 -21.21 -4.30
CA LEU A 383 -33.04 -20.69 -5.58
C LEU A 383 -33.59 -19.28 -5.31
N PRO A 384 -33.36 -18.30 -6.22
CA PRO A 384 -34.12 -17.07 -6.15
C PRO A 384 -35.61 -17.45 -6.17
N PRO A 385 -36.46 -16.92 -5.29
CA PRO A 385 -37.89 -17.12 -5.42
C PRO A 385 -38.31 -16.63 -6.80
N ASP A 386 -38.95 -17.52 -7.56
CA ASP A 386 -39.65 -17.17 -8.78
C ASP A 386 -40.50 -15.93 -8.52
N GLU A 387 -40.20 -14.86 -9.25
CA GLU A 387 -41.17 -13.82 -9.54
C GLU A 387 -42.32 -14.49 -10.28
N LEU A 388 -43.40 -14.83 -9.58
CA LEU A 388 -44.80 -14.82 -10.04
C LEU A 388 -45.70 -15.36 -8.92
N ASP A 389 -46.00 -14.50 -7.94
CA ASP A 389 -47.27 -14.58 -7.23
C ASP A 389 -48.03 -13.27 -7.49
N ALA A 390 -48.87 -13.31 -8.53
CA ALA A 390 -50.06 -12.48 -8.59
C ALA A 390 -51.14 -13.17 -7.72
N PRO A 391 -51.88 -12.42 -6.89
CA PRO A 391 -52.80 -12.99 -5.92
C PRO A 391 -54.14 -13.35 -6.59
N ILE A 392 -54.67 -14.55 -6.30
CA ILE A 392 -56.09 -14.84 -6.47
C ILE A 392 -56.64 -15.46 -5.19
N GLU A 393 -57.79 -14.93 -4.81
CA GLU A 393 -58.55 -15.09 -3.58
C GLU A 393 -59.23 -16.46 -3.40
N GLN A 394 -59.31 -16.86 -2.13
CA GLN A 394 -60.52 -17.35 -1.42
C GLN A 394 -61.02 -18.82 -1.52
N PRO A 395 -61.82 -19.28 -0.52
CA PRO A 395 -61.55 -20.48 0.26
C PRO A 395 -62.60 -21.59 0.06
N PHE A 396 -62.32 -22.79 0.59
CA PHE A 396 -63.36 -23.80 0.86
C PHE A 396 -63.11 -24.54 2.17
N THR A 397 -64.22 -24.84 2.84
CA THR A 397 -64.40 -25.37 4.19
C THR A 397 -64.53 -26.90 4.23
N ASP A 398 -64.41 -27.43 5.46
CA ASP A 398 -64.97 -28.68 6.00
C ASP A 398 -64.30 -30.01 5.52
N THR A 399 -64.08 -31.05 6.33
CA THR A 399 -64.72 -31.50 7.59
C THR A 399 -63.86 -32.61 8.24
N GLU A 400 -63.89 -32.63 9.59
CA GLU A 400 -63.98 -33.79 10.52
C GLU A 400 -62.93 -34.94 10.63
N GLY A 401 -62.65 -35.29 11.90
CA GLY A 401 -62.21 -36.62 12.34
C GLY A 401 -61.11 -36.64 13.43
N ALA A 402 -61.32 -36.02 14.60
CA ALA A 402 -61.52 -36.69 15.90
C ALA A 402 -60.50 -37.79 16.32
N LEU A 403 -59.73 -37.56 17.40
CA LEU A 403 -59.90 -38.20 18.73
C LEU A 403 -58.71 -37.92 19.69
N ILE A 404 -59.01 -37.28 20.84
CA ILE A 404 -58.66 -37.57 22.29
C ILE A 404 -57.21 -38.05 22.60
N VAL A 405 -56.43 -37.55 23.59
CA VAL A 405 -56.66 -37.37 25.04
C VAL A 405 -55.52 -36.53 25.67
N ALA A 406 -55.92 -35.59 26.55
CA ALA A 406 -55.36 -35.12 27.85
C ALA A 406 -53.87 -35.38 28.21
N ASP A 407 -53.18 -34.60 29.06
CA ASP A 407 -53.58 -33.63 30.08
C ASP A 407 -52.32 -32.90 30.61
N SER A 408 -52.52 -31.88 31.45
CA SER A 408 -51.59 -31.32 32.46
C SER A 408 -50.76 -30.08 32.12
N LEU A 409 -51.42 -28.91 32.27
CA LEU A 409 -50.85 -27.73 32.95
C LEU A 409 -51.22 -27.80 34.45
N PRO A 410 -50.47 -27.17 35.38
CA PRO A 410 -50.74 -25.76 35.78
C PRO A 410 -49.44 -24.98 36.10
N ALA A 411 -49.25 -23.73 35.67
CA ALA A 411 -49.82 -22.43 36.11
C ALA A 411 -49.05 -21.70 37.24
N LYS A 412 -48.73 -20.42 36.95
CA LYS A 412 -48.57 -19.24 37.85
C LYS A 412 -47.36 -19.24 38.83
N THR A 413 -46.64 -18.14 39.09
CA THR A 413 -47.10 -16.76 39.37
C THR A 413 -45.92 -15.74 39.34
N THR A 414 -46.16 -14.57 38.73
CA THR A 414 -45.77 -13.17 39.09
C THR A 414 -44.57 -12.86 40.02
N SER A 415 -43.68 -11.94 39.58
CA SER A 415 -43.50 -10.54 40.07
C SER A 415 -42.04 -10.01 39.93
N SER A 416 -41.88 -8.83 39.33
CA SER A 416 -40.68 -7.96 39.25
C SER A 416 -40.37 -7.30 40.63
N PRO A 417 -39.34 -6.43 40.87
CA PRO A 417 -38.30 -5.83 40.00
C PRO A 417 -36.86 -5.71 40.62
N GLN A 418 -35.85 -5.36 39.80
CA GLN A 418 -34.59 -4.59 40.07
C GLN A 418 -33.39 -5.15 39.27
N VAL A 419 -32.83 -4.40 38.31
CA VAL A 419 -31.71 -3.42 38.40
C VAL A 419 -30.32 -4.07 38.54
N ASN A 420 -29.48 -3.71 37.56
CA ASN A 420 -28.02 -3.88 37.39
C ASN A 420 -27.51 -5.14 36.65
N GLY A 421 -26.92 -4.88 35.48
CA GLY A 421 -26.08 -5.80 34.74
C GLY A 421 -25.78 -5.23 33.36
N ALA A 422 -24.86 -4.26 33.28
CA ALA A 422 -24.28 -3.82 32.02
C ALA A 422 -23.58 -5.02 31.36
N GLY A 423 -24.13 -5.47 30.24
CA GLY A 423 -23.62 -6.59 29.45
C GLY A 423 -23.80 -6.29 27.97
N GLU A 424 -22.67 -6.38 27.26
CA GLU A 424 -22.52 -6.61 25.81
C GLU A 424 -23.25 -5.66 24.85
N GLY A 425 -22.42 -4.90 24.13
CA GLY A 425 -22.83 -3.96 23.09
C GLY A 425 -23.63 -4.64 21.99
N ASP A 426 -24.88 -4.21 21.87
CA ASP A 426 -25.81 -4.53 20.80
C ASP A 426 -25.19 -4.11 19.44
N PRO A 427 -24.97 -5.05 18.49
CA PRO A 427 -24.26 -4.82 17.22
C PRO A 427 -24.96 -3.80 16.32
N VAL A 428 -26.24 -3.52 16.56
CA VAL A 428 -27.01 -2.49 15.85
C VAL A 428 -26.47 -1.09 16.19
N TRP A 429 -26.15 -0.81 17.45
CA TRP A 429 -25.63 0.50 17.88
C TRP A 429 -24.20 0.76 17.43
N ALA A 430 -23.38 -0.28 17.29
CA ALA A 430 -22.04 -0.20 16.71
C ALA A 430 -22.09 0.13 15.21
N THR A 431 -23.07 -0.42 14.49
CA THR A 431 -23.28 -0.15 13.06
C THR A 431 -23.80 1.27 12.83
N ILE A 432 -24.76 1.73 13.65
CA ILE A 432 -25.30 3.09 13.61
C ILE A 432 -24.21 4.12 13.93
N SER A 433 -23.37 3.87 14.94
CA SER A 433 -22.26 4.77 15.32
C SER A 433 -21.19 4.86 14.22
N SER A 434 -20.90 3.75 13.55
CA SER A 434 -19.96 3.69 12.41
C SER A 434 -20.48 4.46 11.19
N GLN A 435 -21.78 4.35 10.90
CA GLN A 435 -22.44 5.07 9.81
C GLN A 435 -22.51 6.59 10.10
N ALA A 436 -22.84 6.99 11.33
CA ALA A 436 -22.83 8.38 11.76
C ALA A 436 -21.41 9.01 11.66
N ALA A 437 -20.36 8.25 11.99
CA ALA A 437 -18.97 8.70 11.83
C ALA A 437 -18.59 8.91 10.35
N THR A 438 -19.13 8.08 9.45
CA THR A 438 -18.91 8.20 7.99
C THR A 438 -19.60 9.45 7.44
N ILE A 439 -20.86 9.67 7.83
CA ILE A 439 -21.65 10.86 7.46
C ILE A 439 -20.95 12.14 7.94
N SER A 440 -20.47 12.15 9.18
CA SER A 440 -19.73 13.29 9.75
C SER A 440 -18.43 13.58 8.99
N THR A 441 -17.69 12.54 8.59
CA THR A 441 -16.44 12.68 7.81
C THR A 441 -16.70 13.23 6.40
N GLN A 442 -17.78 12.80 5.77
CA GLN A 442 -18.19 13.31 4.45
C GLN A 442 -18.65 14.76 4.53
N ALA A 443 -19.45 15.13 5.53
CA ALA A 443 -19.87 16.53 5.77
C ALA A 443 -18.67 17.46 6.01
N GLN A 444 -17.64 17.00 6.76
CA GLN A 444 -16.40 17.74 6.96
C GLN A 444 -15.62 17.95 5.66
N THR A 445 -15.60 16.95 4.78
CA THR A 445 -14.90 17.01 3.49
C THR A 445 -15.61 17.99 2.53
N ILE A 446 -16.93 17.92 2.45
CA ILE A 446 -17.76 18.83 1.64
C ILE A 446 -17.61 20.28 2.14
N SER A 447 -17.64 20.49 3.46
CA SER A 447 -17.45 21.80 4.07
C SER A 447 -16.05 22.38 3.78
N ALA A 448 -15.00 21.55 3.82
CA ALA A 448 -13.65 21.96 3.47
C ALA A 448 -13.51 22.33 1.98
N GLN A 449 -14.19 21.59 1.08
CA GLN A 449 -14.24 21.89 -0.34
C GLN A 449 -14.98 23.21 -0.61
N ALA A 450 -16.17 23.41 -0.02
CA ALA A 450 -16.94 24.65 -0.13
C ALA A 450 -16.13 25.88 0.37
N ALA A 451 -15.46 25.75 1.51
CA ALA A 451 -14.61 26.82 2.06
C ALA A 451 -13.33 27.10 1.24
N THR A 452 -12.91 26.16 0.39
CA THR A 452 -11.79 26.34 -0.54
C THR A 452 -12.26 27.06 -1.81
N ILE A 453 -13.42 26.68 -2.34
CA ILE A 453 -14.07 27.32 -3.48
C ILE A 453 -14.43 28.78 -3.16
N ASP A 454 -14.97 29.06 -1.96
CA ASP A 454 -15.29 30.42 -1.51
C ASP A 454 -14.02 31.29 -1.34
N ARG A 455 -12.90 30.70 -0.87
CA ARG A 455 -11.62 31.40 -0.83
C ARG A 455 -11.09 31.74 -2.22
N LEU A 456 -11.16 30.81 -3.16
CA LEU A 456 -10.76 31.02 -4.56
C LEU A 456 -11.63 32.10 -5.22
N ALA A 457 -12.94 32.09 -4.96
CA ALA A 457 -13.87 33.09 -5.45
C ALA A 457 -13.59 34.51 -4.91
N ARG A 458 -13.07 34.63 -3.68
CA ARG A 458 -12.69 35.92 -3.08
C ARG A 458 -11.30 36.40 -3.49
N SER A 459 -10.40 35.51 -3.89
CA SER A 459 -9.03 35.87 -4.34
C SER A 459 -8.93 36.24 -5.83
N GLY A 460 -9.94 35.89 -6.65
CA GLY A 460 -9.95 36.09 -8.10
C GLY A 460 -10.43 37.46 -8.61
N GLY A 461 -10.09 38.55 -7.93
CA GLY A 461 -10.50 39.92 -8.29
C GLY A 461 -9.76 40.53 -9.50
N GLY A 462 -9.51 39.76 -10.56
CA GLY A 462 -8.86 40.24 -11.79
C GLY A 462 -9.60 39.74 -13.03
N GLN A 463 -9.78 40.61 -14.02
CA GLN A 463 -10.54 40.44 -15.27
C GLN A 463 -10.15 39.16 -16.05
N GLY A 464 -10.69 38.01 -15.65
CA GLY A 464 -10.52 36.71 -16.30
C GLY A 464 -11.84 35.95 -16.32
N ASP A 465 -12.23 35.56 -17.53
CA ASP A 465 -13.35 34.71 -17.94
C ASP A 465 -14.48 34.44 -16.91
N ASP A 466 -15.56 35.23 -16.99
CA ASP A 466 -16.77 35.15 -16.16
C ASP A 466 -17.46 33.75 -16.17
N SER A 467 -17.11 32.90 -17.14
CA SER A 467 -17.69 31.57 -17.32
C SER A 467 -17.22 30.56 -16.25
N GLU A 468 -15.93 30.54 -15.92
CA GLU A 468 -15.37 29.65 -14.89
C GLU A 468 -15.84 30.06 -13.50
N PHE A 469 -15.96 31.37 -13.25
CA PHE A 469 -16.47 31.89 -11.98
C PHE A 469 -17.96 31.56 -11.77
N LYS A 470 -18.76 31.58 -12.84
CA LYS A 470 -20.16 31.09 -12.80
C LYS A 470 -20.23 29.59 -12.49
N ALA A 471 -19.39 28.77 -13.12
CA ALA A 471 -19.34 27.33 -12.86
C ALA A 471 -18.94 27.02 -11.40
N LEU A 472 -17.95 27.74 -10.86
CA LEU A 472 -17.54 27.61 -9.46
C LEU A 472 -18.66 27.97 -8.48
N LYS A 473 -19.44 29.03 -8.78
CA LYS A 473 -20.59 29.42 -7.95
C LYS A 473 -21.71 28.39 -7.96
N VAL A 474 -21.96 27.75 -9.11
CA VAL A 474 -22.96 26.68 -9.23
C VAL A 474 -22.53 25.47 -8.40
N GLU A 475 -21.26 25.06 -8.48
CA GLU A 475 -20.76 23.93 -7.68
C GLU A 475 -20.72 24.26 -6.18
N HIS A 476 -20.37 25.48 -5.80
CA HIS A 476 -20.47 25.92 -4.41
C HIS A 476 -21.90 25.83 -3.87
N ALA A 477 -22.90 26.31 -4.64
CA ALA A 477 -24.30 26.23 -4.24
C ALA A 477 -24.78 24.78 -4.09
N ARG A 478 -24.33 23.88 -4.98
CA ARG A 478 -24.61 22.43 -4.92
C ARG A 478 -24.03 21.80 -3.65
N LEU A 479 -22.78 22.10 -3.32
CA LEU A 479 -22.10 21.57 -2.13
C LEU A 479 -22.74 22.08 -0.82
N VAL A 480 -23.18 23.34 -0.80
CA VAL A 480 -23.91 23.90 0.35
C VAL A 480 -25.27 23.23 0.53
N ALA A 481 -26.03 23.02 -0.55
CA ALA A 481 -27.31 22.30 -0.48
C ALA A 481 -27.15 20.86 0.04
N MET A 482 -26.10 20.15 -0.42
CA MET A 482 -25.77 18.81 0.06
C MET A 482 -25.37 18.81 1.55
N LEU A 483 -24.70 19.86 2.02
CA LEU A 483 -24.34 20.01 3.43
C LEU A 483 -25.56 20.25 4.31
N ASP A 484 -26.53 21.05 3.85
CA ASP A 484 -27.76 21.33 4.58
C ASP A 484 -28.68 20.09 4.66
N GLU A 485 -28.72 19.26 3.60
CA GLU A 485 -29.43 17.98 3.62
C GLU A 485 -28.78 16.97 4.58
N LEU A 486 -27.45 16.90 4.61
CA LEU A 486 -26.71 16.09 5.57
C LEU A 486 -26.95 16.51 7.03
N ARG A 487 -27.12 17.81 7.29
CA ARG A 487 -27.49 18.32 8.61
C ARG A 487 -28.93 17.93 8.97
N ALA A 488 -29.86 18.04 8.02
CA ALA A 488 -31.25 17.61 8.24
C ALA A 488 -31.36 16.10 8.53
N ILE A 489 -30.52 15.27 7.89
CA ILE A 489 -30.41 13.83 8.15
C ILE A 489 -29.81 13.55 9.53
N ALA A 490 -28.84 14.35 9.97
CA ALA A 490 -28.21 14.21 11.29
C ALA A 490 -29.15 14.60 12.45
N ASP A 491 -30.10 15.50 12.19
CA ASP A 491 -31.09 15.96 13.17
C ASP A 491 -32.37 15.07 13.20
N ASP A 492 -32.48 14.05 12.33
CA ASP A 492 -33.62 13.14 12.30
C ASP A 492 -33.53 12.10 13.44
N PRO A 493 -34.51 12.05 14.38
CA PRO A 493 -34.51 11.10 15.49
C PRO A 493 -34.66 9.64 15.03
N ASN A 494 -35.06 9.39 13.78
CA ASN A 494 -35.21 8.05 13.21
C ASN A 494 -34.03 7.71 12.27
N GLN A 495 -32.86 7.49 12.88
CA GLN A 495 -31.55 7.39 12.23
C GLN A 495 -31.46 6.34 11.10
N LEU A 496 -32.33 5.33 11.10
CA LEU A 496 -32.35 4.24 10.10
C LEU A 496 -33.02 4.66 8.77
N GLN A 497 -34.05 5.52 8.83
CA GLN A 497 -34.65 6.13 7.62
C GLN A 497 -33.78 7.25 7.07
N ALA A 498 -33.10 7.98 7.95
CA ALA A 498 -32.14 9.02 7.59
C ALA A 498 -30.96 8.44 6.76
N ALA A 499 -30.42 7.29 7.19
CA ALA A 499 -29.40 6.56 6.46
C ALA A 499 -29.91 6.01 5.11
N GLN A 500 -31.15 5.51 5.05
CA GLN A 500 -31.73 5.02 3.79
C GLN A 500 -31.98 6.13 2.77
N ARG A 501 -32.38 7.33 3.20
CA ARG A 501 -32.52 8.51 2.33
C ARG A 501 -31.19 8.95 1.73
N PHE A 502 -30.12 8.93 2.52
CA PHE A 502 -28.77 9.26 2.06
C PHE A 502 -28.31 8.34 0.91
N PHE A 503 -28.61 7.04 0.97
CA PHE A 503 -28.24 6.09 -0.09
C PHE A 503 -29.23 6.00 -1.25
N ALA A 504 -30.45 6.54 -1.09
CA ALA A 504 -31.47 6.61 -2.14
C ALA A 504 -31.33 7.83 -3.06
N PHE A 505 -30.38 8.73 -2.81
CA PHE A 505 -30.10 9.87 -3.66
C PHE A 505 -29.42 9.42 -4.97
N ASN A 506 -30.23 9.08 -5.97
CA ASN A 506 -29.76 8.69 -7.30
C ASN A 506 -29.20 9.90 -8.07
N PHE A 507 -27.95 9.75 -8.53
CA PHE A 507 -27.37 10.52 -9.62
C PHE A 507 -28.00 10.07 -10.94
N ASP A 508 -29.08 10.71 -11.38
CA ASP A 508 -29.55 10.61 -12.77
C ASP A 508 -29.97 11.99 -13.33
N ARG A 509 -29.05 12.52 -14.15
CA ARG A 509 -29.21 13.07 -15.51
C ARG A 509 -30.00 14.39 -15.78
N GLU A 510 -29.34 15.29 -16.52
CA GLU A 510 -29.85 16.00 -17.72
C GLU A 510 -28.63 16.59 -18.50
N GLY A 511 -28.56 16.59 -19.84
CA GLY A 511 -29.63 16.46 -20.81
C GLY A 511 -29.16 16.06 -22.23
N ASP A 512 -30.16 15.63 -22.99
CA ASP A 512 -30.13 15.46 -24.44
C ASP A 512 -30.82 16.64 -25.12
N ALA A 513 -30.30 17.01 -26.29
CA ALA A 513 -30.92 17.68 -27.45
C ALA A 513 -31.42 19.14 -27.35
N LEU A 514 -30.93 20.02 -28.25
CA LEU A 514 -31.49 20.23 -29.60
C LEU A 514 -30.61 21.20 -30.46
N ASP A 515 -30.24 20.69 -31.64
CA ASP A 515 -30.22 21.27 -33.01
C ASP A 515 -29.43 22.52 -33.44
N GLY A 516 -28.75 22.39 -34.59
CA GLY A 516 -28.79 23.43 -35.64
C GLY A 516 -27.53 23.76 -36.45
N GLU A 517 -27.27 22.97 -37.50
CA GLU A 517 -26.71 23.35 -38.83
C GLU A 517 -25.30 23.99 -39.00
N GLY A 518 -24.42 23.21 -39.65
CA GLY A 518 -23.94 23.51 -41.02
C GLY A 518 -22.82 24.55 -41.22
N SER A 519 -21.57 24.09 -41.39
CA SER A 519 -20.77 24.31 -42.62
C SER A 519 -19.28 23.94 -42.43
N VAL A 520 -18.75 23.17 -43.38
CA VAL A 520 -17.33 22.95 -43.66
C VAL A 520 -16.89 24.08 -44.61
N PRO A 521 -15.73 24.76 -44.45
CA PRO A 521 -14.52 24.27 -45.15
C PRO A 521 -13.12 24.59 -44.59
N ALA A 522 -12.19 23.72 -45.02
CA ALA A 522 -10.85 24.00 -45.54
C ALA A 522 -9.64 24.19 -44.60
N ALA A 523 -8.52 23.67 -45.12
CA ALA A 523 -7.23 23.45 -44.51
C ALA A 523 -6.30 24.69 -44.41
N ALA A 524 -5.48 24.65 -43.35
CA ALA A 524 -4.08 25.14 -43.21
C ALA A 524 -3.81 26.67 -43.26
N PRO A 525 -2.68 27.19 -42.72
CA PRO A 525 -1.49 26.50 -42.19
C PRO A 525 -0.95 27.00 -40.82
N VAL A 526 0.04 26.25 -40.35
CA VAL A 526 0.94 26.48 -39.21
C VAL A 526 1.71 27.81 -39.35
N ALA A 527 1.82 28.56 -38.25
CA ALA A 527 2.81 29.63 -38.06
C ALA A 527 3.48 29.50 -36.66
N PRO A 528 4.76 29.89 -36.52
CA PRO A 528 5.65 29.38 -35.49
C PRO A 528 5.54 30.13 -34.16
N ALA A 529 5.71 29.41 -33.06
CA ALA A 529 5.80 29.97 -31.73
C ALA A 529 7.10 30.78 -31.55
N ALA A 530 6.95 32.04 -31.11
CA ALA A 530 8.03 32.89 -30.60
C ALA A 530 8.54 32.37 -29.24
N PRO A 531 9.83 32.60 -28.89
CA PRO A 531 10.44 32.06 -27.68
C PRO A 531 9.92 32.80 -26.45
N ARG A 532 9.35 32.07 -25.49
CA ARG A 532 9.09 32.60 -24.14
C ARG A 532 10.38 32.58 -23.34
N ALA A 533 10.70 33.75 -22.80
CA ALA A 533 11.84 34.02 -21.95
C ALA A 533 11.84 33.15 -20.69
N ALA A 534 13.05 32.82 -20.24
CA ALA A 534 13.36 32.20 -18.97
C ALA A 534 12.72 32.99 -17.81
N ARG A 535 12.03 32.27 -16.93
CA ARG A 535 11.64 32.74 -15.61
C ARG A 535 12.45 31.92 -14.62
N ASP A 536 13.22 32.62 -13.79
CA ASP A 536 13.98 32.06 -12.69
C ASP A 536 13.01 31.38 -11.71
N GLU A 537 13.13 30.07 -11.54
CA GLU A 537 12.46 29.26 -10.53
C GLU A 537 13.53 28.73 -9.58
N ASP A 538 14.04 29.58 -8.69
CA ASP A 538 14.88 29.17 -7.56
C ASP A 538 14.74 30.24 -6.46
N GLU A 539 13.62 30.29 -5.72
CA GLU A 539 13.55 31.07 -4.46
C GLU A 539 12.40 30.74 -3.47
N ASP A 540 11.52 29.75 -3.70
CA ASP A 540 10.29 29.59 -2.89
C ASP A 540 10.25 28.45 -1.85
N GLU A 541 11.28 27.60 -1.70
CA GLU A 541 11.22 26.48 -0.73
C GLU A 541 11.59 26.84 0.73
N ASP A 542 12.29 27.95 0.98
CA ASP A 542 12.71 28.33 2.35
C ASP A 542 11.69 29.25 3.07
N ASN A 543 10.73 29.80 2.32
CA ASN A 543 9.84 30.86 2.80
C ASN A 543 8.65 30.34 3.66
N GLY A 544 8.55 29.02 3.86
CA GLY A 544 7.51 28.39 4.68
C GLY A 544 7.87 28.26 6.17
N HIS A 545 9.17 28.24 6.49
CA HIS A 545 9.67 28.08 7.85
C HIS A 545 9.48 29.38 8.66
N ASP A 546 9.89 30.52 8.10
CA ASP A 546 9.77 31.84 8.72
C ASP A 546 8.31 32.28 8.93
N LYS A 547 7.39 31.84 8.06
CA LYS A 547 5.96 32.16 8.19
C LYS A 547 5.27 31.42 9.34
N ALA A 548 5.85 30.32 9.84
CA ALA A 548 5.23 29.50 10.88
C ALA A 548 5.42 30.05 12.30
N GLN A 549 6.54 30.73 12.57
CA GLN A 549 6.93 31.20 13.91
C GLN A 549 5.94 32.22 14.51
N GLY A 550 5.30 33.04 13.66
CA GLY A 550 4.28 34.02 14.07
C GLY A 550 2.88 33.45 14.31
N THR A 551 2.67 32.14 14.15
CA THR A 551 1.33 31.55 14.16
C THR A 551 0.90 31.04 15.55
N LYS A 552 -0.40 31.13 15.87
CA LYS A 552 -0.96 30.57 17.12
C LYS A 552 -0.62 29.08 17.35
N PRO A 553 -0.62 28.21 16.32
CA PRO A 553 -0.16 26.82 16.49
C PRO A 553 1.31 26.69 16.90
N TYR A 554 2.20 27.54 16.39
CA TYR A 554 3.60 27.54 16.79
C TYR A 554 3.75 27.97 18.26
N GLN A 555 3.13 29.09 18.64
CA GLN A 555 3.10 29.57 20.02
C GLN A 555 2.54 28.51 20.99
N ARG A 556 1.48 27.80 20.59
CA ARG A 556 0.92 26.68 21.35
C ARG A 556 1.93 25.55 21.58
N GLY A 557 2.72 25.22 20.58
CA GLY A 557 3.69 24.14 20.69
C GLY A 557 4.92 24.50 21.52
N VAL A 558 5.42 25.73 21.42
CA VAL A 558 6.44 26.27 22.33
C VAL A 558 5.92 26.23 23.78
N ARG A 559 4.70 26.72 24.00
CA ARG A 559 4.07 26.70 25.32
C ARG A 559 3.85 25.29 25.87
N LEU A 560 3.57 24.32 25.01
CA LEU A 560 3.43 22.92 25.41
C LEU A 560 4.74 22.35 25.97
N LEU A 561 5.90 22.76 25.43
CA LEU A 561 7.21 22.32 25.93
C LEU A 561 7.46 22.85 27.34
N GLU A 562 7.16 24.12 27.58
CA GLU A 562 7.23 24.75 28.91
C GLU A 562 6.29 24.05 29.91
N LEU A 563 5.06 23.73 29.48
CA LEU A 563 4.11 22.99 30.32
C LEU A 563 4.60 21.58 30.63
N ALA A 564 5.30 20.91 29.71
CA ALA A 564 5.90 19.61 29.97
C ALA A 564 7.05 19.70 30.99
N GLN A 565 7.86 20.77 30.93
CA GLN A 565 8.92 21.04 31.91
C GLN A 565 8.34 21.34 33.30
N LEU A 566 7.29 22.17 33.39
CA LEU A 566 6.59 22.46 34.64
C LEU A 566 5.95 21.19 35.23
N TRP A 567 5.25 20.42 34.40
CA TRP A 567 4.67 19.15 34.80
C TRP A 567 5.72 18.18 35.36
N ALA A 568 6.91 18.14 34.75
CA ALA A 568 7.98 17.28 35.23
C ALA A 568 8.53 17.68 36.60
N GLN A 569 8.46 18.97 36.97
CA GLN A 569 8.83 19.46 38.30
C GLN A 569 7.76 19.13 39.34
N GLU A 570 6.49 19.29 38.99
CA GLU A 570 5.35 19.05 39.89
C GLU A 570 5.03 17.55 40.06
N HIS A 571 5.36 16.73 39.07
CA HIS A 571 5.00 15.32 39.00
C HIS A 571 6.20 14.43 38.59
N PRO A 572 7.22 14.26 39.46
CA PRO A 572 8.43 13.51 39.14
C PRO A 572 8.15 12.04 38.75
N ASP A 573 7.07 11.45 39.27
CA ASP A 573 6.70 10.05 38.97
C ASP A 573 5.85 9.90 37.68
N ALA A 574 5.27 11.00 37.18
CA ALA A 574 4.36 11.01 36.03
C ALA A 574 4.86 11.89 34.87
N THR A 575 6.18 12.01 34.72
CA THR A 575 6.83 12.80 33.66
C THR A 575 6.48 12.30 32.25
N VAL A 576 6.45 13.23 31.29
CA VAL A 576 6.24 12.94 29.88
C VAL A 576 7.37 13.53 29.05
N LYS A 577 7.91 12.74 28.13
CA LYS A 577 8.88 13.21 27.15
C LYS A 577 8.17 13.92 26.00
N PHE A 578 8.72 15.05 25.58
CA PHE A 578 8.20 15.91 24.54
C PHE A 578 8.33 15.28 23.16
N SER A 579 7.27 15.36 22.34
CA SER A 579 7.26 14.78 20.99
C SER A 579 6.22 15.42 20.08
N GLY A 580 6.39 15.24 18.76
CA GLY A 580 5.41 15.66 17.76
C GLY A 580 4.01 15.07 17.96
N ALA A 581 3.89 13.91 18.63
CA ALA A 581 2.59 13.32 18.96
C ALA A 581 1.83 14.12 20.03
N LEU A 582 2.53 14.68 21.03
CA LEU A 582 1.95 15.58 22.02
C LEU A 582 1.48 16.89 21.37
N LEU A 583 2.31 17.45 20.49
CA LEU A 583 1.97 18.65 19.71
C LEU A 583 0.69 18.43 18.89
N LYS A 584 0.59 17.28 18.20
CA LYS A 584 -0.61 16.91 17.44
C LYS A 584 -1.84 16.74 18.34
N ALA A 585 -1.68 16.20 19.54
CA ALA A 585 -2.77 15.97 20.49
C ALA A 585 -3.39 17.26 21.06
N VAL A 586 -2.66 18.38 21.02
CA VAL A 586 -3.18 19.72 21.32
C VAL A 586 -3.46 20.56 20.05
N GLY A 587 -3.56 19.90 18.89
CA GLY A 587 -4.01 20.51 17.65
C GLY A 587 -2.98 21.42 16.95
N VAL A 588 -1.68 21.25 17.20
CA VAL A 588 -0.64 21.93 16.42
C VAL A 588 -0.58 21.31 15.02
N HIS A 589 -0.62 22.14 13.98
CA HIS A 589 -0.62 21.70 12.58
C HIS A 589 0.76 21.24 12.13
N ALA A 590 0.84 20.34 11.13
CA ALA A 590 2.08 19.70 10.67
C ALA A 590 3.22 20.69 10.33
N ALA A 591 2.89 21.82 9.68
CA ALA A 591 3.88 22.86 9.37
C ALA A 591 4.51 23.49 10.63
N ALA A 592 3.69 23.79 11.64
CA ALA A 592 4.17 24.30 12.93
C ALA A 592 4.90 23.23 13.74
N ILE A 593 4.46 21.96 13.68
CA ILE A 593 5.20 20.84 14.30
C ILE A 593 6.61 20.77 13.74
N LYS A 594 6.76 20.82 12.41
CA LYS A 594 8.06 20.79 11.73
C LYS A 594 8.95 21.95 12.20
N ALA A 595 8.43 23.18 12.17
CA ALA A 595 9.15 24.36 12.63
C ALA A 595 9.58 24.25 14.11
N ILE A 596 8.68 23.83 15.01
CA ILE A 596 9.00 23.67 16.45
C ILE A 596 10.06 22.60 16.68
N THR A 597 9.97 21.45 16.01
CA THR A 597 10.94 20.36 16.18
C THR A 597 12.31 20.69 15.60
N THR A 598 12.39 21.66 14.69
CA THR A 598 13.64 22.16 14.12
C THR A 598 14.20 23.31 14.96
N ASP A 599 13.37 24.31 15.30
CA ASP A 599 13.79 25.50 16.06
C ASP A 599 14.19 25.18 17.50
N LEU A 600 13.53 24.21 18.13
CA LEU A 600 13.75 23.82 19.53
C LEU A 600 14.36 22.42 19.67
N GLU A 601 15.06 21.94 18.64
CA GLU A 601 15.64 20.58 18.64
C GLU A 601 16.51 20.34 19.88
N ASP A 602 17.45 21.25 20.15
CA ASP A 602 18.37 21.16 21.30
C ASP A 602 17.63 21.18 22.64
N ASP A 603 16.62 22.04 22.80
CA ASP A 603 15.83 22.15 24.04
C ASP A 603 14.97 20.90 24.28
N ILE A 604 14.38 20.35 23.21
CA ILE A 604 13.58 19.13 23.27
C ILE A 604 14.49 17.94 23.61
N GLU A 605 15.67 17.85 23.01
CA GLU A 605 16.64 16.80 23.32
C GLU A 605 17.16 16.90 24.76
N ALA A 606 17.53 18.10 25.20
CA ALA A 606 18.02 18.35 26.55
C ALA A 606 16.96 17.98 27.60
N PHE A 607 15.71 18.41 27.40
CA PHE A 607 14.60 18.07 28.28
C PHE A 607 14.30 16.57 28.28
N ASN A 608 14.24 15.93 27.10
CA ASN A 608 13.97 14.51 27.02
C ASN A 608 15.07 13.65 27.65
N ARG A 609 16.33 14.12 27.59
CA ARG A 609 17.48 13.47 28.23
C ARG A 609 17.45 13.64 29.75
N SER A 610 17.00 14.80 30.26
CA SER A 610 16.89 15.01 31.71
C SER A 610 15.86 14.08 32.39
N LEU A 611 14.95 13.47 31.62
CA LEU A 611 13.96 12.52 32.11
C LEU A 611 14.43 11.05 32.10
N GLY A 612 15.69 10.77 31.72
CA GLY A 612 16.28 9.43 31.67
C GLY A 612 16.45 8.87 30.26
N ASP A 613 17.02 7.66 30.12
CA ASP A 613 17.43 7.08 28.82
C ASP A 613 16.34 6.24 28.12
N ASP A 614 15.16 6.10 28.73
CA ASP A 614 14.07 5.30 28.16
C ASP A 614 13.54 5.89 26.84
N SER A 615 13.08 5.02 25.93
CA SER A 615 12.51 5.47 24.66
C SER A 615 11.24 6.32 24.88
N LEU A 616 10.97 7.28 23.99
CA LEU A 616 9.75 8.11 24.00
C LEU A 616 8.46 7.30 24.22
N LYS A 617 8.37 6.14 23.56
CA LYS A 617 7.18 5.26 23.62
C LYS A 617 7.06 4.54 24.97
N THR A 618 8.19 4.10 25.52
CA THR A 618 8.21 3.41 26.83
C THR A 618 7.94 4.40 27.96
N HIS A 619 8.58 5.57 27.91
CA HIS A 619 8.45 6.62 28.93
C HIS A 619 7.03 7.16 29.04
N ASN A 620 6.39 7.42 27.89
CA ASN A 620 5.07 8.08 27.86
C ASN A 620 3.89 7.11 28.05
N LYS A 621 4.13 5.80 28.13
CA LYS A 621 3.07 4.77 28.24
C LYS A 621 2.29 4.96 29.55
N GLY A 622 1.00 5.24 29.46
CA GLY A 622 0.11 5.43 30.60
C GLY A 622 0.23 6.79 31.33
N LYS A 623 1.21 7.63 30.97
CA LYS A 623 1.46 8.95 31.60
C LYS A 623 0.94 10.14 30.78
N THR A 624 0.61 9.89 29.50
CA THR A 624 0.28 10.95 28.54
C THR A 624 -1.08 11.61 28.79
N GLU A 625 -2.08 10.84 29.22
CA GLU A 625 -3.46 11.33 29.34
C GLU A 625 -3.66 12.36 30.48
N PRO A 626 -3.11 12.16 31.70
CA PRO A 626 -3.15 13.18 32.75
C PRO A 626 -2.47 14.49 32.34
N PHE A 627 -1.29 14.39 31.71
CA PHE A 627 -0.56 15.55 31.21
C PHE A 627 -1.35 16.29 30.12
N LEU A 628 -1.93 15.58 29.15
CA LEU A 628 -2.70 16.21 28.08
C LEU A 628 -3.95 16.93 28.60
N LYS A 629 -4.58 16.42 29.66
CA LYS A 629 -5.69 17.11 30.33
C LYS A 629 -5.20 18.43 30.94
N PHE A 630 -4.15 18.39 31.75
CA PHE A 630 -3.51 19.58 32.33
C PHE A 630 -3.10 20.61 31.27
N ALA A 631 -2.42 20.15 30.20
CA ALA A 631 -1.93 21.00 29.14
C ALA A 631 -3.08 21.65 28.36
N LYS A 632 -4.17 20.92 28.08
CA LYS A 632 -5.35 21.47 27.40
C LYS A 632 -6.02 22.55 28.25
N ASP A 633 -6.19 22.32 29.55
CA ASP A 633 -6.81 23.30 30.46
C ASP A 633 -5.99 24.60 30.53
N LYS A 634 -4.65 24.48 30.65
CA LYS A 634 -3.73 25.63 30.66
C LYS A 634 -3.73 26.38 29.32
N LEU A 635 -3.56 25.68 28.21
CA LEU A 635 -3.57 26.28 26.87
C LEU A 635 -4.92 26.91 26.53
N GLN A 636 -6.03 26.37 27.05
CA GLN A 636 -7.36 26.95 26.88
C GLN A 636 -7.52 28.25 27.68
N SER A 637 -7.04 28.27 28.93
CA SER A 637 -7.05 29.49 29.77
C SER A 637 -6.22 30.63 29.17
N GLU A 638 -5.19 30.30 28.40
CA GLU A 638 -4.30 31.25 27.71
C GLU A 638 -4.79 31.62 26.29
N GLY A 639 -5.96 31.13 25.87
CA GLY A 639 -6.52 31.38 24.53
C GLY A 639 -5.73 30.75 23.38
N LEU A 640 -4.78 29.87 23.68
CA LEU A 640 -3.94 29.17 22.72
C LEU A 640 -4.61 27.90 22.21
N TYR A 641 -5.54 27.29 22.95
CA TYR A 641 -6.28 26.08 22.57
C TYR A 641 -7.79 26.32 22.62
N GLN A 642 -8.49 25.98 21.53
CA GLN A 642 -9.95 25.93 21.48
C GLN A 642 -10.35 24.50 21.14
N PRO A 643 -11.04 23.77 22.04
CA PRO A 643 -11.55 22.46 21.71
C PRO A 643 -12.55 22.60 20.56
N ARG A 644 -12.37 21.79 19.50
CA ARG A 644 -13.39 21.67 18.46
C ARG A 644 -14.58 20.95 19.10
N SER A 645 -15.72 21.64 19.19
CA SER A 645 -17.02 21.14 19.63
C SER A 645 -17.53 20.04 18.70
#